data_AF-A0A5B1CJQ8-F1
#
_entry.id   AF-A0A5B1CJQ8-F1
#
_cell.length_a   1.000
_cell.length_b   1.000
_cell.length_c   1.000
_cell.angle_alpha   90.00
_cell.angle_beta   90.00
_cell.angle_gamma   90.00
#
_symmetry.space_group_name_H-M   'P 1'
#
loop_
_entity.id
_entity.type
_entity.pdbx_description
1 polymer ?
#
loop_
_entity_poly.entity_id
_entity_poly.type
_entity_poly.pdbx_seq_one_letter_code
_entity_poly.pdbx_strand_id
1 'polypeptide(L)'
;MPIEFSRFRSNTSLRSALGIPGALIVMVCLAISSPAFGQDDLFGDPLFDAAPNKNPATENVSETENDVSPLTQQLLMQATLGNRQLAKSVSALSRTNRWPEVDLLLRGVAVGKIPTDVKADMATQIGAREYLRINQQDAVSPEAKAVLASLAKSQVQQTQSPKRIAAAIKGLGSKDSDARLAAARILFAGGNASIGAMADQLTLAKPMTDVDNLLPVYSRFGDGIYQPLDRYALYGDRVRREKALIALGRLDPDAGNLAAFTAVHAPDASSEERSIAASLLQRSYGEVPSPKRVSAALTQDLVQKRDAALLMDRDDQTQTQWALSSGSKERMQTLRWIKTTQLAAAYRDAADAAARLKRFGRVSPENQRSILAADLAYRVMIDPQWGTADQIDALRDSFGFVIDEGLLLQSIAQSIKLGDDAAALGLLRWIAADERLDGTTLLEQSGGRETPLVRLATGAAIPRIRFEAAIAVSEIASLRPGFGDRQSVYAGSSHVAKTLSEMVTLTNQPLAILVETRREVIVSLEGLLSDLGFQITVVPTVSSLLSEIDSGGDVRLVLAKTQLWDRPAIELVDRVRRTPRGRNVAIVLYGEDEVQIAENRWEAPTVLIPQPASTAAMDEVFAVTGRRGRLQELSSLERREFRQLASQWLNL
;
A
#
# COMPACT_ATOMS: atom_id res chain seq x y z
N MET A 1 -36.95 22.59 20.70
CA MET A 1 -36.76 23.75 19.80
C MET A 1 -35.50 23.53 18.99
N PRO A 2 -35.59 23.19 17.69
CA PRO A 2 -34.43 23.09 16.83
C PRO A 2 -34.21 24.42 16.09
N ILE A 3 -32.99 24.93 16.11
CA ILE A 3 -32.57 26.11 15.34
C ILE A 3 -31.96 25.62 14.03
N GLU A 4 -32.58 26.03 12.93
CA GLU A 4 -32.17 25.82 11.54
C GLU A 4 -30.83 26.48 11.24
N PHE A 5 -29.98 25.80 10.46
CA PHE A 5 -28.90 26.44 9.70
C PHE A 5 -29.14 26.21 8.22
N SER A 6 -29.50 27.29 7.53
CA SER A 6 -29.49 27.38 6.06
C SER A 6 -28.69 28.61 5.62
N ARG A 7 -28.09 28.48 4.44
CA ARG A 7 -27.50 29.50 3.54
C ARG A 7 -25.97 29.63 3.54
N PHE A 8 -25.35 28.85 2.66
CA PHE A 8 -24.44 29.42 1.66
C PHE A 8 -25.14 29.33 0.30
N ARG A 9 -25.38 30.49 -0.33
CA ARG A 9 -26.00 30.62 -1.65
C ARG A 9 -24.93 30.47 -2.73
N SER A 10 -25.15 29.52 -3.65
CA SER A 10 -24.67 29.59 -5.02
C SER A 10 -25.52 30.59 -5.81
N ASN A 11 -24.87 31.48 -6.56
CA ASN A 11 -25.53 32.37 -7.52
C ASN A 11 -25.48 31.73 -8.90
N THR A 12 -26.63 31.30 -9.43
CA THR A 12 -26.92 31.23 -10.87
C THR A 12 -28.43 31.07 -11.08
N SER A 13 -29.09 32.18 -11.38
CA SER A 13 -30.43 32.28 -11.97
C SER A 13 -30.24 32.49 -13.50
N LEU A 14 -31.05 32.02 -14.45
CA LEU A 14 -32.50 31.93 -14.55
C LEU A 14 -32.90 31.06 -15.77
N ARG A 15 -34.08 30.42 -15.69
CA ARG A 15 -34.72 29.54 -16.69
C ARG A 15 -35.55 30.30 -17.74
N SER A 16 -35.72 29.73 -18.93
CA SER A 16 -37.00 29.44 -19.64
C SER A 16 -36.70 28.89 -21.05
N ALA A 17 -37.03 27.63 -21.40
CA ALA A 17 -38.33 27.04 -21.77
C ALA A 17 -38.61 27.08 -23.30
N LEU A 18 -38.40 25.94 -23.98
CA LEU A 18 -39.13 25.44 -25.19
C LEU A 18 -38.61 24.03 -25.54
N GLY A 19 -39.50 23.13 -25.94
CA GLY A 19 -39.27 21.68 -25.95
C GLY A 19 -39.01 20.99 -27.31
N ILE A 20 -38.45 19.78 -27.19
CA ILE A 20 -38.48 18.58 -28.07
C ILE A 20 -37.71 18.68 -29.42
N PRO A 21 -37.08 17.61 -29.96
CA PRO A 21 -36.22 16.56 -29.38
C PRO A 21 -34.83 16.53 -30.10
N GLY A 22 -33.74 16.15 -29.43
CA GLY A 22 -32.48 15.95 -30.17
C GLY A 22 -31.27 15.65 -29.31
N ALA A 23 -30.67 14.49 -29.58
CA ALA A 23 -29.27 14.15 -29.35
C ALA A 23 -28.67 14.58 -27.99
N LEU A 24 -28.64 13.65 -27.03
CA LEU A 24 -27.79 13.78 -25.86
C LEU A 24 -26.33 13.54 -26.30
N ILE A 25 -25.62 14.64 -26.59
CA ILE A 25 -24.17 14.67 -26.75
C ILE A 25 -23.58 14.37 -25.37
N VAL A 26 -23.07 13.15 -25.19
CA VAL A 26 -22.16 12.79 -24.11
C VAL A 26 -20.84 13.51 -24.40
N MET A 27 -20.56 14.59 -23.67
CA MET A 27 -19.24 15.20 -23.65
C MET A 27 -18.31 14.26 -22.88
N VAL A 28 -17.70 13.31 -23.61
CA VAL A 28 -16.60 12.48 -23.14
C VAL A 28 -15.39 13.40 -22.97
N CYS A 29 -15.06 13.78 -21.73
CA CYS A 29 -13.73 14.27 -21.40
C CYS A 29 -12.76 13.09 -21.42
N LEU A 30 -12.22 12.78 -22.59
CA LEU A 30 -11.05 11.92 -22.77
C LEU A 30 -9.82 12.65 -22.20
N ALA A 31 -9.58 12.48 -20.90
CA ALA A 31 -8.29 12.78 -20.31
C ALA A 31 -7.33 11.62 -20.66
N ILE A 32 -6.59 11.79 -21.75
CA ILE A 32 -5.44 10.94 -22.08
C ILE A 32 -4.29 11.39 -21.17
N SER A 33 -4.20 10.80 -19.99
CA SER A 33 -3.01 10.90 -19.13
C SER A 33 -2.13 9.68 -19.38
N SER A 34 -1.07 9.86 -20.16
CA SER A 34 0.02 8.89 -20.29
C SER A 34 0.83 8.84 -18.98
N PRO A 35 0.97 7.69 -18.30
CA PRO A 35 1.92 7.54 -17.22
C PRO A 35 3.32 7.26 -17.79
N ALA A 36 4.27 8.14 -17.48
CA ALA A 36 5.70 7.87 -17.67
C ALA A 36 6.18 6.97 -16.52
N PHE A 37 6.38 5.69 -16.82
CA PHE A 37 6.86 4.67 -15.90
C PHE A 37 8.35 4.81 -15.59
N GLY A 38 8.70 4.68 -14.31
CA GLY A 38 10.02 4.31 -13.82
C GLY A 38 9.92 2.96 -13.10
N GLN A 39 10.05 1.86 -13.84
CA GLN A 39 10.20 0.50 -13.33
C GLN A 39 11.63 0.31 -12.79
N ASP A 40 11.75 -0.02 -11.51
CA ASP A 40 12.91 -0.72 -10.96
C ASP A 40 12.40 -2.10 -10.52
N ASP A 41 13.09 -3.15 -10.97
CA ASP A 41 12.94 -4.58 -10.65
C ASP A 41 11.59 -5.26 -10.92
N LEU A 42 11.54 -6.07 -11.99
CA LEU A 42 10.41 -6.96 -12.29
C LEU A 42 10.74 -8.46 -12.37
N PHE A 43 11.98 -8.94 -12.14
CA PHE A 43 12.24 -10.38 -12.07
C PHE A 43 13.43 -10.71 -11.15
N GLY A 44 13.14 -11.46 -10.09
CA GLY A 44 14.14 -12.19 -9.31
C GLY A 44 14.69 -13.40 -10.08
N ASP A 45 15.79 -13.94 -9.56
CA ASP A 45 16.46 -15.15 -10.05
C ASP A 45 15.50 -16.28 -10.43
N PRO A 46 15.83 -17.06 -11.48
CA PRO A 46 15.52 -18.48 -11.50
C PRO A 46 16.79 -19.31 -11.27
N LEU A 47 16.87 -19.88 -10.07
CA LEU A 47 17.48 -21.19 -9.83
C LEU A 47 16.71 -22.23 -10.66
N PHE A 48 17.30 -22.78 -11.72
CA PHE A 48 17.07 -24.17 -12.17
C PHE A 48 18.20 -24.62 -13.12
N ASP A 49 18.97 -25.60 -12.66
CA ASP A 49 19.87 -26.45 -13.45
C ASP A 49 19.06 -27.37 -14.37
N ALA A 50 19.37 -27.38 -15.67
CA ALA A 50 19.30 -28.57 -16.52
C ALA A 50 20.00 -28.33 -17.87
N ALA A 51 21.08 -29.06 -18.10
CA ALA A 51 21.63 -29.36 -19.43
C ALA A 51 21.63 -30.89 -19.60
N PRO A 52 21.87 -31.46 -20.80
CA PRO A 52 21.80 -30.91 -22.15
C PRO A 52 20.90 -31.76 -23.07
N ASN A 53 20.56 -31.27 -24.27
CA ASN A 53 20.34 -32.22 -25.36
C ASN A 53 20.96 -31.74 -26.67
N LYS A 54 21.85 -32.60 -27.19
CA LYS A 54 22.49 -32.52 -28.50
C LYS A 54 21.54 -33.15 -29.52
N ASN A 55 21.26 -32.47 -30.62
CA ASN A 55 21.67 -32.96 -31.94
C ASN A 55 21.41 -31.95 -33.06
N PRO A 56 22.21 -32.00 -34.13
CA PRO A 56 22.25 -31.00 -35.18
C PRO A 56 21.23 -31.34 -36.28
N ALA A 57 20.42 -30.36 -36.67
CA ALA A 57 19.71 -30.40 -37.94
C ALA A 57 20.28 -29.31 -38.82
N THR A 58 21.04 -29.77 -39.81
CA THR A 58 21.52 -29.07 -40.99
C THR A 58 20.37 -28.34 -41.68
N GLU A 59 20.33 -27.02 -41.58
CA GLU A 59 19.51 -26.18 -42.46
C GLU A 59 20.42 -25.21 -43.22
N ASN A 60 20.50 -25.51 -44.52
CA ASN A 60 20.78 -24.65 -45.66
C ASN A 60 21.39 -23.28 -45.35
N VAL A 61 22.68 -23.18 -45.67
CA VAL A 61 23.36 -21.93 -45.99
C VAL A 61 22.67 -21.32 -47.22
N SER A 62 21.65 -20.51 -46.99
CA SER A 62 21.34 -19.41 -47.90
C SER A 62 22.32 -18.29 -47.57
N GLU A 63 23.31 -18.12 -48.44
CA GLU A 63 24.08 -16.88 -48.55
C GLU A 63 23.12 -15.73 -48.86
N THR A 64 22.53 -15.13 -47.83
CA THR A 64 22.21 -13.71 -47.89
C THR A 64 23.47 -12.98 -47.48
N GLU A 65 24.22 -12.48 -48.46
CA GLU A 65 25.12 -11.36 -48.26
C GLU A 65 24.38 -10.31 -47.43
N ASN A 66 24.75 -10.20 -46.15
CA ASN A 66 24.37 -9.09 -45.31
C ASN A 66 25.11 -7.88 -45.87
N ASP A 67 24.49 -7.21 -46.84
CA ASP A 67 24.97 -5.93 -47.34
C ASP A 67 24.78 -4.91 -46.19
N VAL A 68 25.74 -4.88 -45.28
CA VAL A 68 25.72 -4.03 -44.09
C VAL A 68 25.70 -2.61 -44.60
N SER A 69 24.55 -1.94 -44.44
CA SER A 69 24.34 -0.55 -44.87
C SER A 69 25.57 0.30 -44.55
N PRO A 70 26.06 1.13 -45.49
CA PRO A 70 27.27 1.95 -45.28
C PRO A 70 27.16 2.85 -44.04
N LEU A 71 25.93 3.26 -43.69
CA LEU A 71 25.64 3.98 -42.45
C LEU A 71 25.93 3.14 -41.19
N THR A 72 25.55 1.87 -41.18
CA THR A 72 25.81 0.94 -40.07
C THR A 72 27.32 0.72 -39.89
N GLN A 73 28.06 0.52 -40.99
CA GLN A 73 29.53 0.40 -40.94
C GLN A 73 30.17 1.67 -40.39
N GLN A 74 29.72 2.85 -40.82
CA GLN A 74 30.19 4.13 -40.32
C GLN A 74 29.93 4.30 -38.80
N LEU A 75 28.74 3.91 -38.32
CA LEU A 75 28.40 3.98 -36.90
C LEU A 75 29.20 2.99 -36.05
N LEU A 76 29.50 1.80 -36.57
CA LEU A 76 30.37 0.81 -35.91
C LEU A 76 31.82 1.32 -35.83
N MET A 77 32.36 1.89 -36.91
CA MET A 77 33.67 2.54 -36.88
C MET A 77 33.70 3.71 -35.88
N GLN A 78 32.66 4.53 -35.87
CA GLN A 78 32.55 5.65 -34.93
C GLN A 78 32.53 5.19 -33.47
N ALA A 79 31.93 4.03 -33.18
CA ALA A 79 31.89 3.48 -31.83
C ALA A 79 33.29 3.16 -31.26
N THR A 80 34.29 2.91 -32.13
CA THR A 80 35.68 2.66 -31.72
C THR A 80 36.44 3.92 -31.26
N LEU A 81 35.92 5.12 -31.56
CA LEU A 81 36.59 6.38 -31.28
C LEU A 81 36.48 6.85 -29.82
N GLY A 82 35.79 6.08 -28.97
CA GLY A 82 35.69 6.32 -27.53
C GLY A 82 34.28 6.12 -26.97
N ASN A 83 34.18 6.10 -25.64
CA ASN A 83 32.95 5.76 -24.90
C ASN A 83 31.74 6.64 -25.27
N ARG A 84 31.96 7.95 -25.50
CA ARG A 84 30.88 8.88 -25.86
C ARG A 84 30.35 8.63 -27.28
N GLN A 85 31.24 8.30 -28.20
CA GLN A 85 30.93 7.98 -29.59
C GLN A 85 30.25 6.61 -29.67
N LEU A 86 30.70 5.63 -28.87
CA LEU A 86 30.01 4.35 -28.69
C LEU A 86 28.56 4.56 -28.26
N ALA A 87 28.32 5.37 -27.22
CA ALA A 87 26.98 5.65 -26.73
C ALA A 87 26.08 6.33 -27.78
N LYS A 88 26.64 7.27 -28.57
CA LYS A 88 25.92 7.89 -29.70
C LYS A 88 25.61 6.90 -30.81
N SER A 89 26.54 6.00 -31.13
CA SER A 89 26.31 4.93 -32.12
C SER A 89 25.24 3.95 -31.65
N VAL A 90 25.23 3.55 -30.38
CA VAL A 90 24.16 2.72 -29.79
C VAL A 90 22.80 3.42 -29.91
N SER A 91 22.73 4.72 -29.57
CA SER A 91 21.49 5.51 -29.74
C SER A 91 21.04 5.54 -31.20
N ALA A 92 21.94 5.83 -32.14
CA ALA A 92 21.63 5.91 -33.57
C ALA A 92 21.17 4.57 -34.17
N LEU A 93 21.85 3.47 -33.83
CA LEU A 93 21.50 2.12 -34.28
C LEU A 93 20.17 1.64 -33.69
N SER A 94 19.87 2.00 -32.43
CA SER A 94 18.57 1.71 -31.83
C SER A 94 17.42 2.45 -32.51
N ARG A 95 17.67 3.67 -33.04
CA ARG A 95 16.66 4.44 -33.78
C ARG A 95 16.35 3.83 -35.13
N THR A 96 17.34 3.24 -35.79
CA THR A 96 17.22 2.56 -37.09
C THR A 96 16.86 1.07 -36.98
N ASN A 97 16.52 0.57 -35.78
CA ASN A 97 16.15 -0.82 -35.51
C ASN A 97 17.24 -1.85 -35.86
N ARG A 98 18.52 -1.47 -35.75
CA ARG A 98 19.68 -2.35 -36.00
C ARG A 98 20.11 -3.04 -34.70
N TRP A 99 19.28 -3.97 -34.23
CA TRP A 99 19.41 -4.61 -32.92
C TRP A 99 20.64 -5.51 -32.75
N PRO A 100 21.04 -6.34 -33.74
CA PRO A 100 22.25 -7.16 -33.63
C PRO A 100 23.52 -6.32 -33.41
N GLU A 101 23.59 -5.16 -34.06
CA GLU A 101 24.73 -4.23 -33.92
C GLU A 101 24.69 -3.47 -32.59
N VAL A 102 23.50 -3.11 -32.09
CA VAL A 102 23.34 -2.58 -30.73
C VAL A 102 23.83 -3.58 -29.70
N ASP A 103 23.44 -4.85 -29.84
CA ASP A 103 23.83 -5.94 -28.95
C ASP A 103 25.35 -6.17 -28.98
N LEU A 104 25.96 -6.18 -30.16
CA LEU A 104 27.42 -6.30 -30.34
C LEU A 104 28.17 -5.16 -29.64
N LEU A 105 27.72 -3.92 -29.83
CA LEU A 105 28.37 -2.75 -29.21
C LEU A 105 28.25 -2.75 -27.69
N LEU A 106 27.08 -3.12 -27.15
CA LEU A 106 26.86 -3.18 -25.70
C LEU A 106 27.66 -4.30 -25.03
N ARG A 107 27.76 -5.49 -25.66
CA ARG A 107 28.62 -6.59 -25.16
C ARG A 107 30.10 -6.23 -25.16
N GLY A 108 30.53 -5.38 -26.10
CA GLY A 108 31.90 -4.86 -26.14
C GLY A 108 32.26 -3.89 -25.01
N VAL A 109 31.29 -3.41 -24.22
CA VAL A 109 31.54 -2.46 -23.12
C VAL A 109 32.07 -3.18 -21.89
N ALA A 110 33.36 -3.00 -21.60
CA ALA A 110 33.97 -3.49 -20.35
C ALA A 110 33.57 -2.60 -19.15
N VAL A 111 32.33 -2.73 -18.68
CA VAL A 111 31.73 -1.90 -17.61
C VAL A 111 32.60 -1.82 -16.35
N GLY A 112 33.33 -2.86 -15.97
CA GLY A 112 34.20 -2.85 -14.77
C GLY A 112 35.37 -1.85 -14.83
N LYS A 113 35.83 -1.44 -16.01
CA LYS A 113 37.01 -0.58 -16.19
C LYS A 113 36.67 0.90 -16.43
N ILE A 114 35.40 1.23 -16.59
CA ILE A 114 34.96 2.59 -16.93
C ILE A 114 34.59 3.35 -15.63
N PRO A 115 35.11 4.57 -15.41
CA PRO A 115 34.70 5.43 -14.30
C PRO A 115 33.20 5.72 -14.28
N THR A 116 32.61 5.90 -13.09
CA THR A 116 31.16 6.07 -12.92
C THR A 116 30.60 7.32 -13.63
N ASP A 117 31.35 8.41 -13.67
CA ASP A 117 31.00 9.64 -14.39
C ASP A 117 30.96 9.43 -15.91
N VAL A 118 31.89 8.64 -16.46
CA VAL A 118 31.92 8.30 -17.88
C VAL A 118 30.75 7.38 -18.24
N LYS A 119 30.40 6.41 -17.37
CA LYS A 119 29.19 5.59 -17.55
C LYS A 119 27.90 6.41 -17.57
N ALA A 120 27.82 7.40 -16.68
CA ALA A 120 26.66 8.29 -16.60
C ALA A 120 26.53 9.20 -17.84
N ASP A 121 27.64 9.70 -18.41
CA ASP A 121 27.62 10.42 -19.69
C ASP A 121 27.16 9.48 -20.82
N MET A 122 27.69 8.25 -20.89
CA MET A 122 27.25 7.26 -21.88
C MET A 122 25.73 7.03 -21.82
N ALA A 123 25.18 6.79 -20.63
CA ALA A 123 23.73 6.62 -20.45
C ALA A 123 22.94 7.85 -20.91
N THR A 124 23.45 9.05 -20.61
CA THR A 124 22.83 10.31 -21.04
C THR A 124 22.84 10.47 -22.57
N GLN A 125 23.90 10.04 -23.25
CA GLN A 125 23.97 10.07 -24.71
C GLN A 125 23.06 9.01 -25.37
N ILE A 126 22.87 7.85 -24.73
CA ILE A 126 21.95 6.80 -25.23
C ILE A 126 20.51 7.32 -25.20
N GLY A 127 20.08 7.84 -24.05
CA GLY A 127 18.75 8.38 -23.84
C GLY A 127 17.75 7.37 -23.25
N ALA A 128 16.77 7.87 -22.49
CA ALA A 128 15.78 7.04 -21.80
C ALA A 128 14.82 6.31 -22.77
N ARG A 129 14.49 6.94 -23.90
CA ARG A 129 13.62 6.33 -24.92
C ARG A 129 14.30 5.13 -25.57
N GLU A 130 15.57 5.29 -25.91
CA GLU A 130 16.39 4.25 -26.50
C GLU A 130 16.65 3.13 -25.49
N TYR A 131 16.88 3.46 -24.21
CA TYR A 131 16.96 2.47 -23.13
C TYR A 131 15.74 1.54 -23.12
N LEU A 132 14.53 2.10 -23.10
CA LEU A 132 13.29 1.32 -23.08
C LEU A 132 13.13 0.47 -24.34
N ARG A 133 13.42 1.05 -25.51
CA ARG A 133 13.36 0.32 -26.78
C ARG A 133 14.30 -0.88 -26.76
N ILE A 134 15.56 -0.69 -26.36
CA ILE A 134 16.56 -1.77 -26.32
C ILE A 134 16.13 -2.87 -25.34
N ASN A 135 15.58 -2.50 -24.18
CA ASN A 135 15.19 -3.47 -23.15
C ASN A 135 13.99 -4.36 -23.56
N GLN A 136 13.10 -3.82 -24.39
CA GLN A 136 11.89 -4.52 -24.89
C GLN A 136 12.17 -5.46 -26.08
N GLN A 137 13.37 -5.50 -26.64
CA GLN A 137 13.66 -6.31 -27.82
C GLN A 137 14.26 -7.66 -27.44
N ASP A 138 13.78 -8.73 -28.08
CA ASP A 138 14.29 -10.10 -27.90
C ASP A 138 15.63 -10.33 -28.59
N ALA A 139 15.92 -9.56 -29.65
CA ALA A 139 17.18 -9.63 -30.39
C ALA A 139 18.40 -9.08 -29.62
N VAL A 140 18.19 -8.49 -28.43
CA VAL A 140 19.25 -7.97 -27.56
C VAL A 140 19.47 -8.94 -26.41
N SER A 141 20.70 -9.40 -26.24
CA SER A 141 21.08 -10.40 -25.24
C SER A 141 20.87 -9.90 -23.80
N PRO A 142 20.62 -10.80 -22.83
CA PRO A 142 20.56 -10.45 -21.41
C PRO A 142 21.82 -9.73 -20.92
N GLU A 143 23.00 -10.09 -21.44
CA GLU A 143 24.27 -9.46 -21.10
C GLU A 143 24.33 -8.00 -21.54
N ALA A 144 23.88 -7.70 -22.75
CA ALA A 144 23.79 -6.33 -23.26
C ALA A 144 22.77 -5.49 -22.45
N LYS A 145 21.63 -6.10 -22.06
CA LYS A 145 20.64 -5.46 -21.19
C LYS A 145 21.21 -5.18 -19.79
N ALA A 146 22.01 -6.08 -19.23
CA ALA A 146 22.69 -5.88 -17.95
C ALA A 146 23.73 -4.74 -18.00
N VAL A 147 24.49 -4.63 -19.09
CA VAL A 147 25.40 -3.49 -19.35
C VAL A 147 24.62 -2.18 -19.35
N LEU A 148 23.53 -2.13 -20.11
CA LEU A 148 22.68 -0.97 -20.23
C LEU A 148 22.07 -0.55 -18.87
N ALA A 149 21.61 -1.52 -18.07
CA ALA A 149 21.15 -1.31 -16.71
C ALA A 149 22.25 -0.74 -15.80
N SER A 150 23.50 -1.21 -15.92
CA SER A 150 24.63 -0.64 -15.17
C SER A 150 24.96 0.80 -15.57
N LEU A 151 24.80 1.17 -16.85
CA LEU A 151 24.97 2.54 -17.31
C LEU A 151 23.88 3.45 -16.73
N ALA A 152 22.61 3.01 -16.80
CA ALA A 152 21.47 3.72 -16.22
C ALA A 152 21.62 3.91 -14.70
N LYS A 153 22.02 2.86 -13.97
CA LYS A 153 22.31 2.96 -12.52
C LYS A 153 23.39 3.99 -12.21
N SER A 154 24.44 4.05 -13.03
CA SER A 154 25.52 5.03 -12.87
C SER A 154 25.02 6.46 -13.12
N GLN A 155 24.13 6.64 -14.10
CA GLN A 155 23.46 7.91 -14.36
C GLN A 155 22.60 8.37 -13.17
N VAL A 156 21.80 7.47 -12.60
CA VAL A 156 21.00 7.75 -11.41
C VAL A 156 21.90 8.15 -10.24
N GLN A 157 22.99 7.41 -9.99
CA GLN A 157 23.95 7.75 -8.93
C GLN A 157 24.62 9.11 -9.13
N GLN A 158 24.93 9.49 -10.37
CA GLN A 158 25.57 10.77 -10.67
C GLN A 158 24.58 11.96 -10.61
N THR A 159 23.33 11.74 -11.00
CA THR A 159 22.26 12.77 -10.96
C THR A 159 21.75 12.97 -9.53
N GLN A 160 21.64 11.90 -8.74
CA GLN A 160 21.20 11.91 -7.34
C GLN A 160 22.35 12.09 -6.33
N SER A 161 23.57 12.42 -6.80
CA SER A 161 24.74 12.57 -5.92
C SER A 161 24.53 13.70 -4.89
N PRO A 162 24.62 13.42 -3.57
CA PRO A 162 24.41 14.43 -2.53
C PRO A 162 25.34 15.64 -2.66
N LYS A 163 26.61 15.41 -3.02
CA LYS A 163 27.61 16.48 -3.21
C LYS A 163 27.22 17.40 -4.37
N ARG A 164 26.74 16.83 -5.48
CA ARG A 164 26.34 17.57 -6.67
C ARG A 164 25.09 18.40 -6.41
N ILE A 165 24.11 17.81 -5.74
CA ILE A 165 22.87 18.48 -5.35
C ILE A 165 23.17 19.61 -4.36
N ALA A 166 23.99 19.38 -3.33
CA ALA A 166 24.37 20.42 -2.37
C ALA A 166 25.11 21.60 -3.04
N ALA A 167 26.00 21.32 -3.99
CA ALA A 167 26.67 22.35 -4.78
C ALA A 167 25.68 23.14 -5.65
N ALA A 168 24.70 22.47 -6.26
CA ALA A 168 23.66 23.12 -7.04
C ALA A 168 22.73 23.99 -6.17
N ILE A 169 22.35 23.52 -4.98
CA ILE A 169 21.58 24.33 -4.01
C ILE A 169 22.35 25.62 -3.67
N LYS A 170 23.65 25.54 -3.38
CA LYS A 170 24.49 26.72 -3.15
C LYS A 170 24.57 27.62 -4.39
N GLY A 171 24.62 27.04 -5.59
CA GLY A 171 24.66 27.74 -6.87
C GLY A 171 23.40 28.56 -7.17
N LEU A 172 22.23 28.21 -6.60
CA LEU A 172 21.01 29.00 -6.73
C LEU A 172 21.14 30.41 -6.12
N GLY A 173 22.00 30.57 -5.12
CA GLY A 173 22.31 31.87 -4.51
C GLY A 173 23.32 32.72 -5.29
N SER A 174 23.82 32.24 -6.43
CA SER A 174 24.77 33.00 -7.26
C SER A 174 24.12 34.25 -7.85
N LYS A 175 24.89 35.34 -7.98
CA LYS A 175 24.44 36.55 -8.68
C LYS A 175 24.40 36.38 -10.20
N ASP A 176 25.13 35.38 -10.71
CA ASP A 176 25.16 35.06 -12.14
C ASP A 176 23.90 34.29 -12.57
N SER A 177 23.26 34.75 -13.65
CA SER A 177 22.06 34.13 -14.21
C SER A 177 22.35 32.75 -14.80
N ASP A 178 23.49 32.58 -15.46
CA ASP A 178 23.84 31.32 -16.12
C ASP A 178 24.22 30.25 -15.11
N ALA A 179 24.98 30.61 -14.08
CA ALA A 179 25.25 29.73 -12.93
C ALA A 179 23.97 29.28 -12.23
N ARG A 180 22.98 30.17 -12.03
CA ARG A 180 21.68 29.82 -11.43
C ARG A 180 20.87 28.88 -12.31
N LEU A 181 20.83 29.13 -13.63
CA LEU A 181 20.13 28.26 -14.57
C LEU A 181 20.77 26.87 -14.63
N ALA A 182 22.10 26.79 -14.62
CA ALA A 182 22.84 25.53 -14.58
C ALA A 182 22.56 24.75 -13.28
N ALA A 183 22.56 25.44 -12.13
CA ALA A 183 22.19 24.86 -10.84
C ALA A 183 20.75 24.33 -10.85
N ALA A 184 19.79 25.10 -11.34
CA ALA A 184 18.39 24.68 -11.43
C ALA A 184 18.23 23.42 -12.30
N ARG A 185 18.92 23.35 -13.46
CA ARG A 185 18.91 22.15 -14.32
C ARG A 185 19.46 20.90 -13.62
N ILE A 186 20.52 21.06 -12.82
CA ILE A 186 21.08 19.95 -12.02
C ILE A 186 20.06 19.47 -10.98
N LEU A 187 19.35 20.39 -10.33
CA LEU A 187 18.33 20.06 -9.33
C LEU A 187 17.13 19.35 -9.97
N PHE A 188 16.62 19.84 -11.11
CA PHE A 188 15.53 19.16 -11.82
C PHE A 188 15.94 17.76 -12.31
N ALA A 189 17.18 17.59 -12.77
CA ALA A 189 17.71 16.27 -13.14
C ALA A 189 17.83 15.31 -11.96
N GLY A 190 17.95 15.81 -10.72
CA GLY A 190 18.04 14.99 -9.51
C GLY A 190 16.68 14.47 -9.01
N GLY A 191 15.55 15.03 -9.48
CA GLY A 191 14.20 14.59 -9.10
C GLY A 191 13.97 14.57 -7.58
N ASN A 192 13.44 13.46 -7.04
CA ASN A 192 13.16 13.27 -5.62
C ASN A 192 14.39 13.51 -4.72
N ALA A 193 15.60 13.16 -5.15
CA ALA A 193 16.81 13.43 -4.36
C ALA A 193 17.02 14.94 -4.13
N SER A 194 16.70 15.75 -5.15
CA SER A 194 16.79 17.20 -5.05
C SER A 194 15.64 17.79 -4.26
N ILE A 195 14.42 17.26 -4.40
CA ILE A 195 13.27 17.65 -3.58
C ILE A 195 13.59 17.44 -2.08
N GLY A 196 14.12 16.28 -1.70
CA GLY A 196 14.48 16.00 -0.32
C GLY A 196 15.58 16.92 0.20
N ALA A 197 16.67 17.08 -0.55
CA ALA A 197 17.78 17.96 -0.15
C ALA A 197 17.37 19.44 -0.06
N MET A 198 16.49 19.90 -0.95
CA MET A 198 15.95 21.26 -0.89
C MET A 198 14.99 21.44 0.28
N ALA A 199 14.13 20.46 0.58
CA ALA A 199 13.29 20.48 1.77
C ALA A 199 14.14 20.55 3.05
N ASP A 200 15.19 19.72 3.15
CA ASP A 200 16.15 19.76 4.24
C ASP A 200 16.75 21.17 4.40
N GLN A 201 17.20 21.79 3.30
CA GLN A 201 17.77 23.13 3.35
C GLN A 201 16.75 24.22 3.69
N LEU A 202 15.53 24.13 3.18
CA LEU A 202 14.44 25.03 3.55
C LEU A 202 14.16 24.98 5.06
N THR A 203 14.29 23.81 5.69
CA THR A 203 14.08 23.65 7.13
C THR A 203 15.29 24.04 8.00
N LEU A 204 16.49 24.13 7.41
CA LEU A 204 17.73 24.51 8.08
C LEU A 204 18.15 25.98 7.84
N ALA A 205 17.55 26.64 6.85
CA ALA A 205 17.93 27.97 6.39
C ALA A 205 17.92 29.05 7.51
N LYS A 206 19.08 29.71 7.67
CA LYS A 206 19.28 30.93 8.46
C LYS A 206 20.24 31.81 7.65
N PRO A 207 19.80 32.86 6.91
CA PRO A 207 18.59 33.71 7.03
C PRO A 207 17.36 33.37 6.13
N MET A 208 16.23 34.07 6.34
CA MET A 208 14.99 33.93 5.53
C MET A 208 15.18 34.23 4.04
N THR A 209 16.21 34.99 3.66
CA THR A 209 16.53 35.25 2.25
C THR A 209 16.91 33.97 1.48
N ASP A 210 17.42 32.95 2.18
CA ASP A 210 17.69 31.65 1.56
C ASP A 210 16.39 30.91 1.23
N VAL A 211 15.37 31.06 2.08
CA VAL A 211 14.02 30.54 1.80
C VAL A 211 13.44 31.22 0.57
N ASP A 212 13.56 32.54 0.46
CA ASP A 212 13.05 33.32 -0.69
C ASP A 212 13.73 32.95 -2.01
N ASN A 213 15.00 32.52 -1.98
CA ASN A 213 15.72 32.05 -3.15
C ASN A 213 15.39 30.60 -3.54
N LEU A 214 15.18 29.73 -2.54
CA LEU A 214 14.95 28.30 -2.77
C LEU A 214 13.51 27.96 -3.13
N LEU A 215 12.53 28.65 -2.51
CA LEU A 215 11.11 28.33 -2.66
C LEU A 215 10.60 28.46 -4.11
N PRO A 216 10.97 29.48 -4.90
CA PRO A 216 10.53 29.59 -6.29
C PRO A 216 11.03 28.43 -7.16
N VAL A 217 12.24 27.93 -6.91
CA VAL A 217 12.77 26.76 -7.62
C VAL A 217 12.08 25.49 -7.14
N TYR A 218 11.85 25.37 -5.83
CA TYR A 218 11.16 24.24 -5.22
C TYR A 218 9.73 24.07 -5.76
N SER A 219 8.99 25.17 -5.92
CA SER A 219 7.62 25.18 -6.45
C SER A 219 7.50 24.64 -7.89
N ARG A 220 8.60 24.58 -8.64
CA ARG A 220 8.62 24.11 -10.04
C ARG A 220 8.78 22.60 -10.20
N PHE A 221 9.02 21.86 -9.11
CA PHE A 221 9.13 20.40 -9.16
C PHE A 221 7.78 19.68 -9.39
N GLY A 222 6.66 20.39 -9.29
CA GLY A 222 5.33 19.86 -9.60
C GLY A 222 4.68 19.18 -8.39
N ASP A 223 3.95 18.09 -8.64
CA ASP A 223 3.15 17.41 -7.63
C ASP A 223 4.03 16.69 -6.59
N GLY A 224 3.55 16.64 -5.34
CA GLY A 224 4.22 15.93 -4.24
C GLY A 224 5.30 16.71 -3.50
N ILE A 225 5.57 17.97 -3.87
CA ILE A 225 6.53 18.85 -3.18
C ILE A 225 6.11 19.21 -1.74
N TYR A 226 4.83 19.10 -1.41
CA TYR A 226 4.34 19.43 -0.07
C TYR A 226 4.64 18.35 0.96
N GLN A 227 4.64 17.08 0.53
CA GLN A 227 4.79 15.93 1.42
C GLN A 227 6.10 15.97 2.24
N PRO A 228 7.29 16.24 1.66
CA PRO A 228 8.54 16.45 2.42
C PRO A 228 8.41 17.45 3.57
N LEU A 229 7.84 18.62 3.28
CA LEU A 229 7.72 19.70 4.25
C LEU A 229 6.66 19.38 5.30
N ASP A 230 5.57 18.71 4.92
CA ASP A 230 4.58 18.22 5.88
C ASP A 230 5.17 17.17 6.84
N ARG A 231 6.06 16.29 6.37
CA ARG A 231 6.81 15.39 7.26
C ARG A 231 7.64 16.16 8.28
N TYR A 232 8.34 17.20 7.84
CA TYR A 232 9.08 18.06 8.75
C TYR A 232 8.18 18.84 9.71
N ALA A 233 7.03 19.34 9.26
CA ALA A 233 6.07 20.05 10.10
C ALA A 233 5.46 19.14 11.18
N LEU A 234 5.32 17.84 10.91
CA LEU A 234 4.73 16.87 11.82
C LEU A 234 5.75 16.20 12.75
N TYR A 235 6.82 15.63 12.20
CA TYR A 235 7.80 14.81 12.95
C TYR A 235 9.17 15.48 13.13
N GLY A 236 9.36 16.67 12.56
CA GLY A 236 10.61 17.42 12.69
C GLY A 236 10.91 17.84 14.12
N ASP A 237 12.17 18.16 14.41
CA ASP A 237 12.53 18.93 15.60
C ASP A 237 11.85 20.33 15.57
N ARG A 238 11.81 21.02 16.73
CA ARG A 238 11.10 22.31 16.85
C ARG A 238 11.49 23.34 15.78
N VAL A 239 12.79 23.47 15.51
CA VAL A 239 13.29 24.45 14.54
C VAL A 239 12.87 24.09 13.12
N ARG A 240 12.99 22.81 12.76
CA ARG A 240 12.57 22.32 11.44
C ARG A 240 11.06 22.43 11.24
N ARG A 241 10.24 22.20 12.27
CA ARG A 241 8.78 22.36 12.20
C ARG A 241 8.37 23.79 11.89
N GLU A 242 8.94 24.76 12.60
CA GLU A 242 8.69 26.19 12.37
C GLU A 242 8.98 26.59 10.92
N LYS A 243 10.15 26.19 10.41
CA LYS A 243 10.58 26.52 9.04
C LYS A 243 9.78 25.78 7.97
N ALA A 244 9.45 24.51 8.22
CA ALA A 244 8.59 23.74 7.35
C ALA A 244 7.20 24.37 7.24
N LEU A 245 6.63 24.83 8.35
CA LEU A 245 5.32 25.50 8.37
C LEU A 245 5.33 26.82 7.57
N ILE A 246 6.40 27.61 7.68
CA ILE A 246 6.59 28.82 6.86
C ILE A 246 6.65 28.46 5.37
N ALA A 247 7.43 27.43 5.01
CA ALA A 247 7.60 27.02 3.62
C ALA A 247 6.29 26.48 3.04
N LEU A 248 5.57 25.63 3.78
CA LEU A 248 4.24 25.10 3.40
C LEU A 248 3.25 26.23 3.15
N GLY A 249 3.06 27.12 4.12
CA GLY A 249 2.08 28.21 4.01
C GLY A 249 2.36 29.22 2.89
N ARG A 250 3.56 29.20 2.31
CA ARG A 250 3.91 30.00 1.12
C ARG A 250 3.77 29.23 -0.19
N LEU A 251 3.95 27.91 -0.19
CA LEU A 251 3.81 27.07 -1.37
C LEU A 251 2.35 26.73 -1.66
N ASP A 252 1.61 26.35 -0.63
CA ASP A 252 0.19 26.03 -0.70
C ASP A 252 -0.46 26.35 0.66
N PRO A 253 -1.29 27.41 0.74
CA PRO A 253 -2.02 27.75 1.94
C PRO A 253 -2.86 26.60 2.49
N ASP A 254 -3.44 25.76 1.63
CA ASP A 254 -4.34 24.67 2.05
C ASP A 254 -3.56 23.51 2.67
N ALA A 255 -2.47 23.06 2.03
CA ALA A 255 -1.56 22.09 2.64
C ALA A 255 -0.94 22.62 3.96
N GLY A 256 -0.65 23.92 4.02
CA GLY A 256 -0.17 24.58 5.25
C GLY A 256 -1.22 24.66 6.36
N ASN A 257 -2.51 24.74 6.04
CA ASN A 257 -3.58 24.92 7.02
C ASN A 257 -3.72 23.71 7.97
N LEU A 258 -3.59 22.47 7.48
CA LEU A 258 -3.65 21.27 8.33
C LEU A 258 -2.50 21.20 9.34
N ALA A 259 -1.28 21.51 8.90
CA ALA A 259 -0.12 21.62 9.77
C ALA A 259 -0.29 22.77 10.77
N ALA A 260 -0.82 23.92 10.33
CA ALA A 260 -1.08 25.08 11.18
C ALA A 260 -2.18 24.81 12.23
N PHE A 261 -3.25 24.11 11.88
CA PHE A 261 -4.30 23.68 12.81
C PHE A 261 -3.73 22.86 13.96
N THR A 262 -2.81 21.95 13.65
CA THR A 262 -2.13 21.16 14.67
C THR A 262 -1.24 22.06 15.54
N ALA A 263 -0.36 22.84 14.90
CA ALA A 263 0.66 23.63 15.57
C ALA A 263 0.11 24.73 16.50
N VAL A 264 -0.99 25.41 16.13
CA VAL A 264 -1.51 26.57 16.87
C VAL A 264 -1.94 26.23 18.31
N HIS A 265 -2.40 25.00 18.55
CA HIS A 265 -2.87 24.54 19.87
C HIS A 265 -2.05 23.39 20.45
N ALA A 266 -1.01 22.93 19.75
CA ALA A 266 -0.19 21.80 20.21
C ALA A 266 0.57 22.14 21.52
N PRO A 267 0.60 21.21 22.50
CA PRO A 267 1.28 21.42 23.78
C PRO A 267 2.81 21.47 23.62
N ASP A 268 3.36 20.77 22.61
CA ASP A 268 4.79 20.67 22.35
C ASP A 268 5.35 21.77 21.41
N ALA A 269 4.47 22.60 20.83
CA ALA A 269 4.83 23.70 19.93
C ALA A 269 5.45 24.90 20.68
N SER A 270 6.45 25.52 20.05
CA SER A 270 7.08 26.76 20.55
C SER A 270 6.15 27.97 20.41
N SER A 271 6.48 29.08 21.08
CA SER A 271 5.78 30.37 20.90
C SER A 271 5.82 30.84 19.45
N GLU A 272 6.98 30.67 18.82
CA GLU A 272 7.26 31.01 17.44
C GLU A 272 6.39 30.16 16.50
N GLU A 273 6.39 28.83 16.67
CA GLU A 273 5.58 27.90 15.87
C GLU A 273 4.09 28.25 15.95
N ARG A 274 3.56 28.53 17.16
CA ARG A 274 2.17 28.95 17.35
C ARG A 274 1.87 30.29 16.69
N SER A 275 2.78 31.26 16.76
CA SER A 275 2.60 32.57 16.14
C SER A 275 2.56 32.48 14.60
N ILE A 276 3.42 31.63 14.03
CA ILE A 276 3.46 31.36 12.58
C ILE A 276 2.14 30.72 12.17
N ALA A 277 1.72 29.67 12.87
CA ALA A 277 0.46 28.98 12.64
C ALA A 277 -0.75 29.94 12.71
N ALA A 278 -0.84 30.75 13.76
CA ALA A 278 -1.89 31.75 13.91
C ALA A 278 -1.91 32.74 12.75
N SER A 279 -0.74 33.23 12.31
CA SER A 279 -0.64 34.16 11.17
C SER A 279 -1.08 33.54 9.84
N LEU A 280 -0.86 32.24 9.65
CA LEU A 280 -1.29 31.51 8.46
C LEU A 280 -2.81 31.32 8.48
N LEU A 281 -3.34 30.86 9.60
CA LEU A 281 -4.78 30.65 9.77
C LEU A 281 -5.57 31.96 9.70
N GLN A 282 -5.05 33.05 10.25
CA GLN A 282 -5.69 34.36 10.16
C GLN A 282 -5.72 34.88 8.71
N ARG A 283 -4.71 34.56 7.89
CA ARG A 283 -4.72 34.88 6.45
C ARG A 283 -5.75 34.05 5.68
N SER A 284 -5.86 32.75 5.98
CA SER A 284 -6.79 31.84 5.31
C SER A 284 -8.26 32.04 5.74
N TYR A 285 -8.51 32.29 7.02
CA TYR A 285 -9.86 32.27 7.62
C TYR A 285 -10.30 33.61 8.23
N GLY A 286 -9.44 34.63 8.27
CA GLY A 286 -9.73 35.93 8.90
C GLY A 286 -9.63 35.93 10.44
N GLU A 287 -9.69 34.76 11.07
CA GLU A 287 -9.56 34.58 12.52
C GLU A 287 -8.75 33.32 12.86
N VAL A 288 -8.25 33.23 14.08
CA VAL A 288 -7.62 32.01 14.59
C VAL A 288 -8.72 31.06 15.07
N PRO A 289 -8.88 29.87 14.47
CA PRO A 289 -9.96 28.96 14.84
C PRO A 289 -9.86 28.46 16.28
N SER A 290 -11.02 28.32 16.92
CA SER A 290 -11.10 27.80 18.27
C SER A 290 -10.63 26.33 18.35
N PRO A 291 -10.13 25.87 19.52
CA PRO A 291 -9.68 24.48 19.69
C PRO A 291 -10.74 23.45 19.30
N LYS A 292 -12.02 23.75 19.51
CA LYS A 292 -13.13 22.86 19.13
C LYS A 292 -13.27 22.72 17.61
N ARG A 293 -13.15 23.83 16.85
CA ARG A 293 -13.18 23.81 15.39
C ARG A 293 -11.97 23.07 14.81
N VAL A 294 -10.78 23.32 15.37
CA VAL A 294 -9.55 22.62 14.98
C VAL A 294 -9.68 21.11 15.22
N SER A 295 -10.13 20.70 16.40
CA SER A 295 -10.34 19.29 16.72
C SER A 295 -11.32 18.61 15.76
N ALA A 296 -12.43 19.27 15.42
CA ALA A 296 -13.40 18.75 14.45
C ALA A 296 -12.78 18.59 13.04
N ALA A 297 -12.01 19.57 12.57
CA ALA A 297 -11.35 19.52 11.27
C ALA A 297 -10.31 18.37 11.19
N LEU A 298 -9.46 18.24 12.21
CA LEU A 298 -8.47 17.15 12.27
C LEU A 298 -9.12 15.77 12.42
N THR A 299 -10.26 15.68 13.11
CA THR A 299 -11.05 14.44 13.19
C THR A 299 -11.62 14.07 11.83
N GLN A 300 -12.17 15.05 11.11
CA GLN A 300 -12.69 14.84 9.76
C GLN A 300 -11.59 14.40 8.79
N ASP A 301 -10.40 15.00 8.84
CA ASP A 301 -9.24 14.58 8.06
C ASP A 301 -8.89 13.12 8.34
N LEU A 302 -8.79 12.72 9.61
CA LEU A 302 -8.53 11.34 10.00
C LEU A 302 -9.59 10.36 9.46
N VAL A 303 -10.88 10.69 9.61
CA VAL A 303 -11.97 9.83 9.10
C VAL A 303 -11.88 9.70 7.58
N GLN A 304 -11.70 10.80 6.85
CA GLN A 304 -11.59 10.78 5.39
C GLN A 304 -10.39 9.94 4.92
N LYS A 305 -9.23 10.08 5.57
CA LYS A 305 -8.04 9.30 5.21
C LYS A 305 -8.17 7.81 5.56
N ARG A 306 -8.83 7.48 6.67
CA ARG A 306 -9.15 6.09 7.01
C ARG A 306 -10.12 5.46 6.01
N ASP A 307 -11.20 6.16 5.68
CA ASP A 307 -12.19 5.66 4.71
C ASP A 307 -11.52 5.46 3.33
N ALA A 308 -10.66 6.39 2.90
CA ALA A 308 -9.87 6.23 1.68
C ALA A 308 -8.95 5.00 1.72
N ALA A 309 -8.29 4.72 2.86
CA ALA A 309 -7.45 3.53 3.02
C ALA A 309 -8.25 2.23 3.00
N LEU A 310 -9.45 2.22 3.59
CA LEU A 310 -10.33 1.05 3.62
C LEU A 310 -10.89 0.72 2.22
N LEU A 311 -11.13 1.73 1.39
CA LEU A 311 -11.64 1.58 0.02
C LEU A 311 -10.53 1.32 -1.02
N MET A 312 -9.27 1.60 -0.70
CA MET A 312 -8.15 1.44 -1.63
C MET A 312 -7.90 -0.01 -1.99
N ASP A 313 -7.85 -0.37 -3.26
CA ASP A 313 -7.51 -1.73 -3.68
C ASP A 313 -6.01 -2.04 -3.49
N ARG A 314 -5.71 -3.31 -3.25
CA ARG A 314 -4.34 -3.84 -3.21
C ARG A 314 -3.88 -4.10 -4.64
N ASP A 315 -3.43 -3.06 -5.33
CA ASP A 315 -2.85 -3.15 -6.66
C ASP A 315 -1.33 -2.92 -6.65
N ASP A 316 -0.71 -3.12 -7.82
CA ASP A 316 0.73 -2.89 -8.03
C ASP A 316 1.05 -1.41 -8.29
N GLN A 317 0.07 -0.51 -8.14
CA GLN A 317 0.35 0.91 -8.31
C GLN A 317 1.21 1.39 -7.15
N THR A 318 2.28 2.09 -7.50
CA THR A 318 3.22 2.63 -6.52
C THR A 318 3.13 4.13 -6.43
N GLN A 319 3.36 4.65 -5.23
CA GLN A 319 3.48 6.06 -4.94
C GLN A 319 4.79 6.30 -4.16
N THR A 320 5.38 7.47 -4.38
CA THR A 320 6.51 7.92 -3.56
C THR A 320 5.99 8.41 -2.21
N GLN A 321 6.55 7.89 -1.12
CA GLN A 321 6.28 8.33 0.24
C GLN A 321 7.56 8.82 0.91
N TRP A 322 7.43 9.86 1.73
CA TRP A 322 8.55 10.53 2.39
C TRP A 322 8.60 10.17 3.86
N ALA A 323 9.74 9.71 4.38
CA ALA A 323 9.95 9.36 5.78
C ALA A 323 11.12 10.13 6.38
N LEU A 324 11.00 10.47 7.66
CA LEU A 324 12.10 11.02 8.43
C LEU A 324 12.82 9.88 9.14
N SER A 325 14.10 9.71 8.84
CA SER A 325 14.97 8.80 9.55
C SER A 325 15.70 9.57 10.66
N SER A 326 15.59 9.11 11.90
CA SER A 326 16.53 9.48 12.95
C SER A 326 17.81 8.65 12.73
N GLY A 327 18.91 9.29 12.30
CA GLY A 327 20.19 8.62 12.17
C GLY A 327 20.74 8.22 13.56
N SER A 328 21.33 7.02 13.67
CA SER A 328 21.84 6.50 14.96
C SER A 328 23.10 7.20 15.47
N LYS A 329 23.72 8.10 14.70
CA LYS A 329 25.00 8.75 15.06
C LYS A 329 24.98 10.27 15.11
N GLU A 330 23.96 10.93 14.54
CA GLU A 330 23.87 12.38 14.56
C GLU A 330 22.40 12.75 14.74
N ARG A 331 22.12 13.68 15.66
CA ARG A 331 20.79 14.26 15.93
C ARG A 331 20.13 14.93 14.69
N MET A 332 20.69 14.77 13.50
CA MET A 332 20.15 15.28 12.26
C MET A 332 19.15 14.28 11.69
N GLN A 333 17.87 14.67 11.73
CA GLN A 333 16.82 14.00 10.96
C GLN A 333 17.12 14.20 9.47
N THR A 334 17.12 13.09 8.72
CA THR A 334 17.30 13.11 7.27
C THR A 334 16.05 12.59 6.59
N LEU A 335 15.63 13.28 5.54
CA LEU A 335 14.48 12.88 4.76
C LEU A 335 14.88 11.78 3.77
N ARG A 336 14.10 10.70 3.72
CA ARG A 336 14.24 9.61 2.75
C ARG A 336 12.93 9.45 2.00
N TRP A 337 12.99 9.15 0.71
CA TRP A 337 11.83 8.74 -0.06
C TRP A 337 11.88 7.23 -0.30
N ILE A 338 10.71 6.61 -0.28
CA ILE A 338 10.52 5.17 -0.47
C ILE A 338 9.39 5.02 -1.50
N LYS A 339 9.59 4.16 -2.50
CA LYS A 339 8.50 3.72 -3.38
C LYS A 339 7.68 2.69 -2.59
N THR A 340 6.39 2.91 -2.44
CA THR A 340 5.49 2.01 -1.72
C THR A 340 4.21 1.81 -2.53
N THR A 341 3.41 0.79 -2.20
CA THR A 341 2.11 0.58 -2.86
C THR A 341 1.13 1.69 -2.46
N GLN A 342 0.16 1.99 -3.33
CA GLN A 342 -0.87 2.99 -3.02
C GLN A 342 -1.66 2.65 -1.75
N LEU A 343 -1.91 1.36 -1.51
CA LEU A 343 -2.54 0.88 -0.28
C LEU A 343 -1.73 1.26 0.96
N ALA A 344 -0.44 0.95 0.99
CA ALA A 344 0.43 1.28 2.13
C ALA A 344 0.56 2.81 2.31
N ALA A 345 0.60 3.57 1.22
CA ALA A 345 0.54 5.04 1.24
C ALA A 345 -0.77 5.57 1.86
N ALA A 346 -1.92 4.98 1.55
CA ALA A 346 -3.21 5.40 2.09
C ALA A 346 -3.30 5.15 3.61
N TYR A 347 -2.85 3.99 4.08
CA TYR A 347 -2.76 3.72 5.52
C TYR A 347 -1.77 4.66 6.22
N ARG A 348 -0.68 5.01 5.54
CA ARG A 348 0.27 5.99 6.05
C ARG A 348 -0.34 7.38 6.21
N ASP A 349 -1.08 7.86 5.21
CA ASP A 349 -1.78 9.14 5.27
C ASP A 349 -2.78 9.17 6.44
N ALA A 350 -3.47 8.06 6.71
CA ALA A 350 -4.34 7.92 7.89
C ALA A 350 -3.56 7.97 9.21
N ALA A 351 -2.40 7.31 9.28
CA ALA A 351 -1.52 7.38 10.44
C ALA A 351 -0.94 8.79 10.67
N ASP A 352 -0.68 9.55 9.61
CA ASP A 352 -0.23 10.93 9.69
C ASP A 352 -1.33 11.87 10.20
N ALA A 353 -2.55 11.70 9.71
CA ALA A 353 -3.73 12.41 10.22
C ALA A 353 -3.96 12.10 11.71
N ALA A 354 -3.78 10.83 12.11
CA ALA A 354 -3.82 10.43 13.51
C ALA A 354 -2.69 11.07 14.33
N ALA A 355 -1.47 11.16 13.79
CA ALA A 355 -0.36 11.82 14.44
C ALA A 355 -0.58 13.34 14.62
N ARG A 356 -1.22 14.02 13.64
CA ARG A 356 -1.65 15.43 13.78
C ARG A 356 -2.62 15.59 14.95
N LEU A 357 -3.65 14.74 15.01
CA LEU A 357 -4.64 14.78 16.09
C LEU A 357 -4.03 14.40 17.45
N LYS A 358 -3.09 13.45 17.48
CA LYS A 358 -2.31 13.08 18.66
C LYS A 358 -1.49 14.26 19.17
N ARG A 359 -0.79 14.96 18.26
CA ARG A 359 0.02 16.14 18.57
C ARG A 359 -0.83 17.31 19.08
N PHE A 360 -2.06 17.46 18.63
CA PHE A 360 -3.00 18.46 19.18
C PHE A 360 -3.32 18.23 20.67
N GLY A 361 -3.24 16.99 21.17
CA GLY A 361 -3.28 16.62 22.59
C GLY A 361 -4.66 16.62 23.26
N ARG A 362 -5.57 17.54 22.90
CA ARG A 362 -6.95 17.59 23.45
C ARG A 362 -7.88 16.66 22.68
N VAL A 363 -7.73 15.36 22.91
CA VAL A 363 -8.39 14.30 22.14
C VAL A 363 -9.56 13.71 22.93
N SER A 364 -10.75 13.62 22.33
CA SER A 364 -11.90 12.92 22.92
C SER A 364 -11.66 11.40 22.98
N PRO A 365 -12.35 10.63 23.83
CA PRO A 365 -12.22 9.17 23.85
C PRO A 365 -12.49 8.52 22.48
N GLU A 366 -13.43 9.07 21.71
CA GLU A 366 -13.70 8.60 20.35
C GLU A 366 -12.51 8.80 19.40
N ASN A 367 -11.86 9.95 19.51
CA ASN A 367 -10.69 10.24 18.72
C ASN A 367 -9.47 9.44 19.18
N GLN A 368 -9.34 9.12 20.46
CA GLN A 368 -8.29 8.23 20.97
C GLN A 368 -8.37 6.85 20.30
N ARG A 369 -9.58 6.29 20.20
CA ARG A 369 -9.82 5.02 19.48
C ARG A 369 -9.45 5.10 18.00
N SER A 370 -9.85 6.17 17.33
CA SER A 370 -9.55 6.36 15.91
C SER A 370 -8.06 6.57 15.65
N ILE A 371 -7.35 7.27 16.55
CA ILE A 371 -5.90 7.43 16.49
C ILE A 371 -5.20 6.08 16.66
N LEU A 372 -5.60 5.33 17.69
CA LEU A 372 -5.02 4.02 17.97
C LEU A 372 -5.24 3.04 16.81
N ALA A 373 -6.47 2.99 16.28
CA ALA A 373 -6.80 2.15 15.13
C ALA A 373 -5.97 2.49 13.88
N ALA A 374 -5.82 3.77 13.53
CA ALA A 374 -5.07 4.19 12.35
C ALA A 374 -3.56 3.90 12.45
N ASP A 375 -2.94 4.17 13.61
CA ASP A 375 -1.51 3.90 13.82
C ASP A 375 -1.23 2.39 13.79
N LEU A 376 -2.07 1.58 14.45
CA LEU A 376 -1.93 0.13 14.47
C LEU A 376 -2.21 -0.52 13.11
N ALA A 377 -3.21 -0.04 12.37
CA ALA A 377 -3.48 -0.52 11.02
C ALA A 377 -2.27 -0.30 10.11
N TYR A 378 -1.69 0.90 10.12
CA TYR A 378 -0.49 1.18 9.32
C TYR A 378 0.68 0.26 9.68
N ARG A 379 0.92 0.01 10.98
CA ARG A 379 2.00 -0.87 11.45
C ARG A 379 1.84 -2.32 10.98
N VAL A 380 0.64 -2.87 11.10
CA VAL A 380 0.32 -4.21 10.61
C VAL A 380 0.47 -4.30 9.08
N MET A 381 0.13 -3.23 8.35
CA MET A 381 0.25 -3.21 6.90
C MET A 381 1.71 -3.15 6.41
N ILE A 382 2.61 -2.48 7.14
CA ILE A 382 4.04 -2.42 6.79
C ILE A 382 4.85 -3.61 7.33
N ASP A 383 4.42 -4.16 8.46
CA ASP A 383 5.06 -5.28 9.15
C ASP A 383 3.96 -6.27 9.58
N PRO A 384 3.70 -7.32 8.78
CA PRO A 384 2.71 -8.34 9.09
C PRO A 384 2.99 -9.13 10.37
N GLN A 385 4.19 -9.03 10.95
CA GLN A 385 4.59 -9.66 12.21
C GLN A 385 4.63 -8.66 13.39
N TRP A 386 4.23 -7.41 13.17
CA TRP A 386 4.17 -6.39 14.22
C TRP A 386 3.34 -6.86 15.42
N GLY A 387 3.81 -6.57 16.62
CA GLY A 387 3.10 -6.88 17.88
C GLY A 387 3.97 -7.47 18.99
N THR A 388 5.30 -7.32 18.94
CA THR A 388 6.15 -7.77 20.06
C THR A 388 6.04 -6.85 21.27
N ALA A 389 6.34 -7.36 22.47
CA ALA A 389 6.30 -6.58 23.71
C ALA A 389 7.15 -5.29 23.62
N ASP A 390 8.39 -5.38 23.10
CA ASP A 390 9.27 -4.22 22.90
C ASP A 390 8.67 -3.16 21.96
N GLN A 391 8.00 -3.60 20.90
CA GLN A 391 7.33 -2.71 19.94
C GLN A 391 6.13 -2.01 20.57
N ILE A 392 5.34 -2.73 21.38
CA ILE A 392 4.18 -2.20 22.08
C ILE A 392 4.62 -1.20 23.16
N ASP A 393 5.68 -1.49 23.89
CA ASP A 393 6.22 -0.60 24.91
C ASP A 393 6.74 0.70 24.31
N ALA A 394 7.54 0.62 23.24
CA ALA A 394 8.02 1.81 22.53
C ALA A 394 6.86 2.66 21.97
N LEU A 395 5.74 2.02 21.61
CA LEU A 395 4.58 2.69 21.03
C LEU A 395 3.67 3.32 22.11
N ARG A 396 3.48 2.64 23.25
CA ARG A 396 2.68 3.11 24.39
C ARG A 396 3.14 4.48 24.85
N ASP A 397 4.44 4.65 25.04
CA ASP A 397 5.03 5.92 25.50
C ASP A 397 4.81 7.08 24.53
N SER A 398 4.50 6.77 23.26
CA SER A 398 4.23 7.78 22.24
C SER A 398 2.78 8.31 22.27
N PHE A 399 1.87 7.63 22.97
CA PHE A 399 0.48 8.04 23.12
C PHE A 399 0.35 8.84 24.41
N GLY A 400 0.14 10.15 24.30
CA GLY A 400 -0.01 11.07 25.44
C GLY A 400 -1.31 10.89 26.23
N PHE A 401 -1.92 9.70 26.20
CA PHE A 401 -3.13 9.32 26.92
C PHE A 401 -3.00 7.87 27.45
N VAL A 402 -3.78 7.54 28.48
CA VAL A 402 -3.77 6.21 29.08
C VAL A 402 -4.42 5.20 28.14
N ILE A 403 -3.71 4.11 27.87
CA ILE A 403 -4.22 2.95 27.14
C ILE A 403 -4.59 1.89 28.15
N ASP A 404 -5.90 1.77 28.40
CA ASP A 404 -6.52 0.77 29.27
C ASP A 404 -7.31 -0.27 28.45
N GLU A 405 -7.79 -1.32 29.13
CA GLU A 405 -8.57 -2.41 28.56
C GLU A 405 -9.87 -1.89 27.93
N GLY A 406 -10.49 -0.88 28.56
CA GLY A 406 -11.72 -0.25 28.07
C GLY A 406 -11.52 0.40 26.70
N LEU A 407 -10.45 1.17 26.53
CA LEU A 407 -10.09 1.80 25.27
C LEU A 407 -9.77 0.76 24.20
N LEU A 408 -9.02 -0.29 24.54
CA LEU A 408 -8.65 -1.37 23.61
C LEU A 408 -9.89 -2.12 23.12
N LEU A 409 -10.78 -2.56 24.02
CA LEU A 409 -12.01 -3.27 23.66
C LEU A 409 -12.97 -2.40 22.84
N GLN A 410 -13.13 -1.13 23.18
CA GLN A 410 -13.96 -0.22 22.39
C GLN A 410 -13.35 0.06 21.01
N SER A 411 -12.02 0.13 20.91
CA SER A 411 -11.32 0.28 19.63
C SER A 411 -11.54 -0.96 18.76
N ILE A 412 -11.45 -2.18 19.33
CA ILE A 412 -11.77 -3.42 18.61
C ILE A 412 -13.23 -3.40 18.12
N ALA A 413 -14.17 -3.03 18.99
CA ALA A 413 -15.58 -2.95 18.62
C ALA A 413 -15.82 -1.96 17.46
N GLN A 414 -15.10 -0.84 17.44
CA GLN A 414 -15.15 0.13 16.35
C GLN A 414 -14.53 -0.42 15.07
N SER A 415 -13.37 -1.09 15.14
CA SER A 415 -12.72 -1.70 13.98
C SER A 415 -13.59 -2.78 13.33
N ILE A 416 -14.23 -3.64 14.13
CA ILE A 416 -15.20 -4.64 13.62
C ILE A 416 -16.36 -3.96 12.90
N LYS A 417 -16.90 -2.87 13.47
CA LYS A 417 -18.02 -2.14 12.88
C LYS A 417 -17.65 -1.50 11.54
N LEU A 418 -16.43 -0.99 11.42
CA LEU A 418 -15.91 -0.31 10.23
C LEU A 418 -15.31 -1.27 9.18
N GLY A 419 -15.12 -2.55 9.51
CA GLY A 419 -14.40 -3.49 8.63
C GLY A 419 -12.89 -3.23 8.55
N ASP A 420 -12.31 -2.58 9.58
CA ASP A 420 -10.88 -2.28 9.65
C ASP A 420 -10.12 -3.46 10.24
N ASP A 421 -9.94 -4.50 9.42
CA ASP A 421 -9.31 -5.77 9.80
C ASP A 421 -7.85 -5.58 10.24
N ALA A 422 -7.12 -4.63 9.64
CA ALA A 422 -5.74 -4.33 10.00
C ALA A 422 -5.65 -3.69 11.40
N ALA A 423 -6.52 -2.72 11.72
CA ALA A 423 -6.60 -2.18 13.06
C ALA A 423 -7.02 -3.24 14.09
N ALA A 424 -7.99 -4.09 13.75
CA ALA A 424 -8.47 -5.15 14.64
C ALA A 424 -7.34 -6.14 14.99
N LEU A 425 -6.53 -6.54 14.01
CA LEU A 425 -5.36 -7.40 14.22
C LEU A 425 -4.30 -6.71 15.09
N GLY A 426 -3.99 -5.44 14.83
CA GLY A 426 -3.00 -4.70 15.63
C GLY A 426 -3.44 -4.53 17.08
N LEU A 427 -4.72 -4.25 17.33
CA LEU A 427 -5.28 -4.15 18.68
C LEU A 427 -5.29 -5.51 19.40
N LEU A 428 -5.60 -6.58 18.69
CA LEU A 428 -5.54 -7.94 19.21
C LEU A 428 -4.13 -8.30 19.67
N ARG A 429 -3.11 -8.03 18.84
CA ARG A 429 -1.72 -8.31 19.18
C ARG A 429 -1.20 -7.45 20.32
N TRP A 430 -1.68 -6.20 20.42
CA TRP A 430 -1.44 -5.37 21.60
C TRP A 430 -1.94 -6.05 22.87
N ILE A 431 -3.18 -6.52 22.87
CA ILE A 431 -3.77 -7.20 24.03
C ILE A 431 -3.01 -8.48 24.36
N ALA A 432 -2.65 -9.28 23.35
CA ALA A 432 -1.99 -10.56 23.55
C ALA A 432 -0.58 -10.43 24.18
N ALA A 433 0.15 -9.37 23.84
CA ALA A 433 1.54 -9.19 24.29
C ALA A 433 1.71 -8.26 25.50
N ASP A 434 0.66 -7.54 25.93
CA ASP A 434 0.74 -6.62 27.08
C ASP A 434 0.31 -7.29 28.38
N GLU A 435 1.30 -7.80 29.13
CA GLU A 435 1.10 -8.48 30.42
C GLU A 435 0.56 -7.56 31.53
N ARG A 436 0.50 -6.25 31.31
CA ARG A 436 0.01 -5.27 32.30
C ARG A 436 -1.51 -5.21 32.37
N LEU A 437 -2.20 -5.79 31.38
CA LEU A 437 -3.66 -5.72 31.28
C LEU A 437 -4.34 -6.68 32.24
N ASP A 438 -5.45 -6.24 32.82
CA ASP A 438 -6.32 -7.10 33.59
C ASP A 438 -7.15 -8.02 32.68
N GLY A 439 -6.73 -9.28 32.62
CA GLY A 439 -7.40 -10.34 31.87
C GLY A 439 -8.89 -10.52 32.19
N THR A 440 -9.34 -10.13 33.39
CA THR A 440 -10.76 -10.27 33.76
C THR A 440 -11.65 -9.32 32.97
N THR A 441 -11.25 -8.07 32.85
CA THR A 441 -11.97 -7.02 32.10
C THR A 441 -12.00 -7.30 30.59
N LEU A 442 -10.99 -8.02 30.07
CA LEU A 442 -10.89 -8.39 28.65
C LEU A 442 -11.88 -9.49 28.23
N LEU A 443 -12.26 -10.37 29.17
CA LEU A 443 -13.12 -11.54 28.91
C LEU A 443 -14.55 -11.38 29.45
N GLU A 444 -14.74 -10.58 30.49
CA GLU A 444 -16.04 -10.41 31.14
C GLU A 444 -16.69 -9.07 30.80
N GLN A 445 -17.89 -9.12 30.20
CA GLN A 445 -18.77 -7.97 30.09
C GLN A 445 -19.97 -8.12 31.01
N SER A 446 -20.41 -7.03 31.63
CA SER A 446 -21.66 -7.01 32.39
C SER A 446 -22.85 -7.46 31.52
N GLY A 447 -23.59 -8.46 31.99
CA GLY A 447 -24.80 -8.95 31.32
C GLY A 447 -24.64 -10.18 30.41
N GLY A 448 -23.54 -10.95 30.54
CA GLY A 448 -23.39 -12.25 29.86
C GLY A 448 -23.19 -12.17 28.35
N ARG A 449 -22.80 -11.01 27.82
CA ARG A 449 -22.48 -10.80 26.41
C ARG A 449 -21.00 -11.03 26.16
N GLU A 450 -20.68 -11.53 24.96
CA GLU A 450 -19.30 -11.68 24.50
C GLU A 450 -18.61 -10.32 24.39
N THR A 451 -17.38 -10.22 24.92
CA THR A 451 -16.57 -9.02 24.75
C THR A 451 -16.18 -8.84 23.27
N PRO A 452 -15.80 -7.63 22.84
CA PRO A 452 -15.26 -7.41 21.49
C PRO A 452 -14.11 -8.36 21.12
N LEU A 453 -13.25 -8.71 22.08
CA LEU A 453 -12.16 -9.66 21.88
C LEU A 453 -12.70 -11.08 21.60
N VAL A 454 -13.63 -11.58 22.42
CA VAL A 454 -14.23 -12.91 22.21
C VAL A 454 -14.97 -12.96 20.88
N ARG A 455 -15.68 -11.89 20.49
CA ARG A 455 -16.35 -11.81 19.18
C ARG A 455 -15.40 -11.94 17.98
N LEU A 456 -14.14 -11.50 18.10
CA LEU A 456 -13.14 -11.75 17.06
C LEU A 456 -12.83 -13.24 16.95
N ALA A 457 -12.62 -13.92 18.08
CA ALA A 457 -12.30 -15.34 18.14
C ALA A 457 -13.44 -16.24 17.61
N THR A 458 -14.69 -15.79 17.71
CA THR A 458 -15.86 -16.60 17.32
C THR A 458 -16.38 -16.25 15.91
N GLY A 459 -16.33 -14.97 15.53
CA GLY A 459 -17.07 -14.44 14.39
C GLY A 459 -16.27 -13.65 13.36
N ALA A 460 -14.96 -13.42 13.54
CA ALA A 460 -14.17 -12.73 12.52
C ALA A 460 -14.16 -13.52 11.20
N ALA A 461 -14.41 -12.84 10.08
CA ALA A 461 -14.43 -13.46 8.76
C ALA A 461 -13.04 -13.96 8.36
N ILE A 462 -11.99 -13.16 8.62
CA ILE A 462 -10.61 -13.48 8.29
C ILE A 462 -10.05 -14.54 9.27
N PRO A 463 -9.59 -15.71 8.78
CA PRO A 463 -9.07 -16.79 9.63
C PRO A 463 -7.90 -16.36 10.53
N ARG A 464 -6.99 -15.53 10.03
CA ARG A 464 -5.85 -15.01 10.82
C ARG A 464 -6.30 -14.31 12.10
N ILE A 465 -7.21 -13.34 11.99
CA ILE A 465 -7.75 -12.59 13.14
C ILE A 465 -8.47 -13.55 14.09
N ARG A 466 -9.27 -14.46 13.53
CA ARG A 466 -10.06 -15.42 14.30
C ARG A 466 -9.18 -16.36 15.13
N PHE A 467 -8.13 -16.91 14.53
CA PHE A 467 -7.23 -17.86 15.18
C PHE A 467 -6.28 -17.19 16.18
N GLU A 468 -5.69 -16.05 15.83
CA GLU A 468 -4.89 -15.27 16.78
C GLU A 468 -5.74 -14.83 17.99
N ALA A 469 -7.02 -14.46 17.77
CA ALA A 469 -7.92 -14.09 18.85
C ALA A 469 -8.29 -15.27 19.75
N ALA A 470 -8.51 -16.46 19.19
CA ALA A 470 -8.80 -17.65 19.96
C ALA A 470 -7.63 -18.05 20.87
N ILE A 471 -6.39 -17.92 20.39
CA ILE A 471 -5.19 -18.16 21.20
C ILE A 471 -5.08 -17.11 22.30
N ALA A 472 -5.15 -15.82 21.97
CA ALA A 472 -5.01 -14.75 22.96
C ALA A 472 -6.07 -14.86 24.07
N VAL A 473 -7.32 -15.17 23.71
CA VAL A 473 -8.40 -15.41 24.69
C VAL A 473 -8.08 -16.61 25.59
N SER A 474 -7.54 -17.69 25.02
CA SER A 474 -7.18 -18.90 25.78
C SER A 474 -6.01 -18.65 26.73
N GLU A 475 -5.00 -17.91 26.29
CA GLU A 475 -3.87 -17.46 27.10
C GLU A 475 -4.33 -16.61 28.29
N ILE A 476 -5.10 -15.55 28.04
CA ILE A 476 -5.65 -14.67 29.08
C ILE A 476 -6.48 -15.48 30.08
N ALA A 477 -7.30 -16.40 29.58
CA ALA A 477 -8.16 -17.22 30.43
C ALA A 477 -7.37 -18.20 31.31
N SER A 478 -6.20 -18.66 30.87
CA SER A 478 -5.34 -19.61 31.60
C SER A 478 -4.55 -18.97 32.73
N LEU A 479 -4.21 -17.68 32.60
CA LEU A 479 -3.41 -16.93 33.58
C LEU A 479 -4.21 -16.53 34.84
N ARG A 480 -5.51 -16.86 34.90
CA ARG A 480 -6.40 -16.43 35.97
C ARG A 480 -6.29 -17.35 37.20
N PRO A 481 -5.89 -16.82 38.39
CA PRO A 481 -5.83 -17.62 39.61
C PRO A 481 -7.25 -18.05 40.07
N GLY A 482 -7.40 -19.33 40.42
CA GLY A 482 -8.69 -19.94 40.82
C GLY A 482 -9.44 -20.67 39.69
N PHE A 483 -8.92 -20.64 38.47
CA PHE A 483 -9.48 -21.29 37.26
C PHE A 483 -8.62 -22.47 36.77
N GLY A 484 -7.89 -23.14 37.67
CA GLY A 484 -6.99 -24.26 37.36
C GLY A 484 -7.67 -25.53 36.83
N ASP A 485 -9.00 -25.61 36.85
CA ASP A 485 -9.77 -26.74 36.32
C ASP A 485 -10.58 -26.32 35.07
N ARG A 486 -9.92 -26.42 33.91
CA ARG A 486 -10.45 -26.75 32.56
C ARG A 486 -11.69 -26.03 31.97
N GLN A 487 -12.34 -25.08 32.63
CA GLN A 487 -13.40 -24.27 32.03
C GLN A 487 -13.39 -22.86 32.61
N SER A 488 -12.62 -21.97 31.99
CA SER A 488 -12.80 -20.54 32.17
C SER A 488 -14.16 -20.13 31.61
N VAL A 489 -15.15 -20.04 32.50
CA VAL A 489 -16.53 -19.71 32.13
C VAL A 489 -16.62 -18.20 31.84
N TYR A 490 -16.43 -17.83 30.58
CA TYR A 490 -16.81 -16.54 30.03
C TYR A 490 -17.83 -16.72 28.90
N ALA A 491 -18.58 -15.66 28.61
CA ALA A 491 -19.56 -15.67 27.52
C ALA A 491 -18.86 -15.93 26.18
N GLY A 492 -19.27 -16.99 25.47
CA GLY A 492 -18.66 -17.40 24.21
C GLY A 492 -17.51 -18.42 24.33
N SER A 493 -17.14 -18.87 25.53
CA SER A 493 -16.07 -19.86 25.76
C SER A 493 -16.23 -21.16 24.95
N SER A 494 -17.45 -21.69 24.80
CA SER A 494 -17.73 -22.86 23.95
C SER A 494 -17.48 -22.59 22.47
N HIS A 495 -17.74 -21.36 22.00
CA HIS A 495 -17.46 -20.96 20.63
C HIS A 495 -15.96 -20.77 20.38
N VAL A 496 -15.22 -20.26 21.36
CA VAL A 496 -13.75 -20.20 21.30
C VAL A 496 -13.16 -21.61 21.25
N ALA A 497 -13.65 -22.54 22.08
CA ALA A 497 -13.23 -23.95 22.03
C ALA A 497 -13.56 -24.60 20.67
N LYS A 498 -14.68 -24.22 20.04
CA LYS A 498 -14.99 -24.62 18.67
C LYS A 498 -13.95 -24.08 17.69
N THR A 499 -13.59 -22.79 17.76
CA THR A 499 -12.54 -22.21 16.91
C THR A 499 -11.18 -22.90 17.10
N LEU A 500 -10.80 -23.26 18.32
CA LEU A 500 -9.59 -24.06 18.56
C LEU A 500 -9.69 -25.45 17.91
N SER A 501 -10.85 -26.09 17.98
CA SER A 501 -11.07 -27.39 17.34
C SER A 501 -10.95 -27.28 15.81
N GLU A 502 -11.40 -26.17 15.24
CA GLU A 502 -11.22 -25.87 13.81
C GLU A 502 -9.73 -25.75 13.44
N MET A 503 -8.95 -25.08 14.28
CA MET A 503 -7.50 -24.92 14.08
C MET A 503 -6.77 -26.28 14.04
N VAL A 504 -7.19 -27.26 14.84
CA VAL A 504 -6.64 -28.63 14.81
C VAL A 504 -6.90 -29.32 13.46
N THR A 505 -8.02 -29.00 12.81
CA THR A 505 -8.39 -29.59 11.51
C THR A 505 -7.77 -28.89 10.29
N LEU A 506 -7.07 -27.76 10.49
CA LEU A 506 -6.42 -27.05 9.40
C LEU A 506 -5.47 -27.97 8.65
N THR A 507 -5.49 -27.95 7.32
CA THR A 507 -4.46 -28.62 6.51
C THR A 507 -3.35 -27.63 6.14
N ASN A 508 -2.40 -28.06 5.30
CA ASN A 508 -1.34 -27.16 4.85
C ASN A 508 -1.80 -26.22 3.72
N GLN A 509 -2.96 -26.50 3.12
CA GLN A 509 -3.56 -25.78 2.00
C GLN A 509 -4.82 -25.02 2.46
N PRO A 510 -5.17 -23.90 1.80
CA PRO A 510 -6.46 -23.24 2.01
C PRO A 510 -7.62 -24.10 1.49
N LEU A 511 -8.82 -23.88 2.03
CA LEU A 511 -10.02 -24.62 1.65
C LEU A 511 -10.83 -23.89 0.56
N ALA A 512 -11.18 -24.62 -0.49
CA ALA A 512 -12.18 -24.25 -1.48
C ALA A 512 -13.42 -25.15 -1.33
N ILE A 513 -14.61 -24.55 -1.31
CA ILE A 513 -15.87 -25.30 -1.28
C ILE A 513 -16.46 -25.31 -2.68
N LEU A 514 -16.62 -26.50 -3.26
CA LEU A 514 -17.21 -26.70 -4.58
C LEU A 514 -18.69 -27.10 -4.43
N VAL A 515 -19.59 -26.27 -4.96
CA VAL A 515 -21.03 -26.54 -4.99
C VAL A 515 -21.42 -27.10 -6.36
N GLU A 516 -21.46 -28.42 -6.49
CA GLU A 516 -21.80 -29.13 -7.72
C GLU A 516 -22.41 -30.51 -7.42
N THR A 517 -23.24 -31.01 -8.33
CA THR A 517 -23.89 -32.33 -8.26
C THR A 517 -23.51 -33.25 -9.43
N ARG A 518 -22.96 -32.71 -10.53
CA ARG A 518 -22.53 -33.46 -11.71
C ARG A 518 -21.15 -34.07 -11.51
N ARG A 519 -21.05 -35.39 -11.59
CA ARG A 519 -19.84 -36.15 -11.21
C ARG A 519 -18.64 -35.83 -12.11
N GLU A 520 -18.88 -35.73 -13.41
CA GLU A 520 -17.86 -35.41 -14.41
C GLU A 520 -17.28 -34.00 -14.21
N VAL A 521 -18.13 -33.04 -13.84
CA VAL A 521 -17.71 -31.66 -13.56
C VAL A 521 -16.98 -31.58 -12.23
N ILE A 522 -17.43 -32.31 -11.21
CA ILE A 522 -16.75 -32.40 -9.90
C ILE A 522 -15.30 -32.83 -10.09
N VAL A 523 -15.05 -33.96 -10.77
CA VAL A 523 -13.69 -34.48 -10.97
C VAL A 523 -12.80 -33.47 -11.72
N SER A 524 -13.35 -32.80 -12.74
CA SER A 524 -12.60 -31.78 -13.50
C SER A 524 -12.25 -30.57 -12.65
N LEU A 525 -13.19 -30.05 -11.86
CA LEU A 525 -13.00 -28.85 -11.05
C LEU A 525 -12.17 -29.13 -9.78
N GLU A 526 -12.28 -30.32 -9.20
CA GLU A 526 -11.38 -30.77 -8.12
C GLU A 526 -9.92 -30.79 -8.59
N GLY A 527 -9.66 -31.35 -9.77
CA GLY A 527 -8.32 -31.33 -10.37
C GLY A 527 -7.79 -29.91 -10.55
N LEU A 528 -8.60 -29.04 -11.15
CA LEU A 528 -8.26 -27.62 -11.37
C LEU A 528 -7.97 -26.88 -10.05
N LEU A 529 -8.82 -27.04 -9.03
CA LEU A 529 -8.64 -26.39 -7.73
C LEU A 529 -7.42 -26.95 -6.97
N SER A 530 -7.13 -28.23 -7.13
CA SER A 530 -5.94 -28.87 -6.56
C SER A 530 -4.67 -28.33 -7.21
N ASP A 531 -4.67 -28.12 -8.52
CA ASP A 531 -3.54 -27.51 -9.25
C ASP A 531 -3.29 -26.06 -8.81
N LEU A 532 -4.35 -25.36 -8.40
CA LEU A 532 -4.29 -24.03 -7.78
C LEU A 532 -3.86 -24.06 -6.30
N GLY A 533 -3.64 -25.25 -5.72
CA GLY A 533 -3.15 -25.44 -4.36
C GLY A 533 -4.22 -25.40 -3.27
N PHE A 534 -5.50 -25.59 -3.61
CA PHE A 534 -6.58 -25.69 -2.63
C PHE A 534 -6.84 -27.13 -2.22
N GLN A 535 -7.24 -27.29 -0.96
CA GLN A 535 -8.02 -28.44 -0.54
C GLN A 535 -9.48 -28.22 -0.95
N ILE A 536 -10.16 -29.27 -1.43
CA ILE A 536 -11.55 -29.15 -1.89
C ILE A 536 -12.49 -29.92 -0.96
N THR A 537 -13.59 -29.25 -0.55
CA THR A 537 -14.79 -29.93 -0.03
C THR A 537 -15.92 -29.78 -1.03
N VAL A 538 -16.47 -30.89 -1.50
CA VAL A 538 -17.62 -30.88 -2.44
C VAL A 538 -18.93 -30.98 -1.67
N VAL A 539 -19.84 -30.06 -1.96
CA VAL A 539 -21.17 -30.01 -1.35
C VAL A 539 -22.27 -29.93 -2.41
N PRO A 540 -23.38 -30.67 -2.26
CA PRO A 540 -24.42 -30.72 -3.30
C PRO A 540 -25.48 -29.62 -3.18
N THR A 541 -25.49 -28.84 -2.10
CA THR A 541 -26.57 -27.87 -1.77
C THR A 541 -26.03 -26.61 -1.12
N VAL A 542 -26.83 -25.53 -1.15
CA VAL A 542 -26.56 -24.30 -0.41
C VAL A 542 -26.63 -24.54 1.10
N SER A 543 -27.53 -25.39 1.58
CA SER A 543 -27.57 -25.75 3.01
C SER A 543 -26.28 -26.43 3.47
N SER A 544 -25.75 -27.35 2.68
CA SER A 544 -24.47 -28.02 2.95
C SER A 544 -23.29 -27.04 2.87
N LEU A 545 -23.30 -26.12 1.91
CA LEU A 545 -22.32 -25.02 1.82
C LEU A 545 -22.30 -24.19 3.11
N LEU A 546 -23.47 -23.77 3.60
CA LEU A 546 -23.54 -22.97 4.83
C LEU A 546 -23.04 -23.76 6.04
N SER A 547 -23.39 -25.04 6.12
CA SER A 547 -22.87 -25.93 7.17
C SER A 547 -21.35 -26.03 7.12
N GLU A 548 -20.75 -26.10 5.92
CA GLU A 548 -19.30 -26.20 5.77
C GLU A 548 -18.59 -24.88 6.12
N ILE A 549 -19.15 -23.73 5.73
CA ILE A 549 -18.65 -22.42 6.15
C ILE A 549 -18.76 -22.26 7.68
N ASP A 550 -19.83 -22.76 8.28
CA ASP A 550 -20.05 -22.77 9.72
C ASP A 550 -19.19 -23.81 10.45
N SER A 551 -18.73 -24.87 9.77
CA SER A 551 -17.68 -25.77 10.28
C SER A 551 -16.36 -25.03 10.41
N GLY A 552 -16.08 -24.06 9.54
CA GLY A 552 -14.96 -23.13 9.68
C GLY A 552 -13.70 -23.54 8.93
N GLY A 553 -12.53 -23.27 9.51
CA GLY A 553 -11.24 -23.46 8.84
C GLY A 553 -10.78 -22.26 8.00
N ASP A 554 -9.83 -22.50 7.09
CA ASP A 554 -9.24 -21.48 6.22
C ASP A 554 -9.95 -21.43 4.86
N VAL A 555 -11.27 -21.17 4.88
CA VAL A 555 -12.12 -21.09 3.67
C VAL A 555 -11.77 -19.82 2.90
N ARG A 556 -11.33 -19.98 1.65
CA ARG A 556 -10.89 -18.87 0.79
C ARG A 556 -11.77 -18.68 -0.44
N LEU A 557 -12.33 -19.77 -0.95
CA LEU A 557 -13.07 -19.78 -2.20
C LEU A 557 -14.34 -20.62 -2.08
N VAL A 558 -15.44 -20.10 -2.59
CA VAL A 558 -16.65 -20.86 -2.89
C VAL A 558 -16.82 -20.85 -4.40
N LEU A 559 -16.71 -22.02 -5.04
CA LEU A 559 -16.98 -22.20 -6.47
C LEU A 559 -18.33 -22.89 -6.60
N ALA A 560 -19.33 -22.23 -7.17
CA ALA A 560 -20.70 -22.75 -7.23
C ALA A 560 -21.28 -22.62 -8.63
N LYS A 561 -22.05 -23.62 -9.06
CA LYS A 561 -22.82 -23.47 -10.30
C LYS A 561 -23.98 -22.48 -10.13
N THR A 562 -24.40 -21.81 -11.20
CA THR A 562 -25.53 -20.87 -11.16
C THR A 562 -26.88 -21.56 -10.92
N GLN A 563 -27.06 -22.74 -11.50
CA GLN A 563 -28.29 -23.53 -11.40
C GLN A 563 -28.20 -24.57 -10.28
N LEU A 564 -28.61 -24.17 -9.08
CA LEU A 564 -28.72 -25.05 -7.92
C LEU A 564 -30.19 -25.45 -7.70
N TRP A 565 -30.41 -26.69 -7.28
CA TRP A 565 -31.75 -27.26 -7.18
C TRP A 565 -32.52 -26.77 -5.94
N ASP A 566 -31.82 -26.39 -4.88
CA ASP A 566 -32.41 -25.99 -3.60
C ASP A 566 -32.64 -24.47 -3.51
N ARG A 567 -31.75 -23.66 -4.11
CA ARG A 567 -31.77 -22.19 -4.00
C ARG A 567 -31.14 -21.51 -5.23
N PRO A 568 -31.62 -20.32 -5.66
CA PRO A 568 -30.97 -19.58 -6.74
C PRO A 568 -29.62 -18.98 -6.29
N ALA A 569 -28.72 -18.73 -7.24
CA ALA A 569 -27.38 -18.19 -6.99
C ALA A 569 -27.39 -16.87 -6.19
N ILE A 570 -28.37 -15.99 -6.40
CA ILE A 570 -28.48 -14.74 -5.63
C ILE A 570 -28.79 -14.97 -4.15
N GLU A 571 -29.60 -16.00 -3.82
CA GLU A 571 -29.88 -16.39 -2.44
C GLU A 571 -28.68 -17.08 -1.79
N LEU A 572 -27.90 -17.86 -2.56
CA LEU A 572 -26.62 -18.41 -2.10
C LEU A 572 -25.71 -17.27 -1.64
N VAL A 573 -25.48 -16.27 -2.51
CA VAL A 573 -24.59 -15.13 -2.20
C VAL A 573 -25.10 -14.38 -0.96
N ASP A 574 -26.39 -14.02 -0.91
CA ASP A 574 -26.96 -13.28 0.22
C ASP A 574 -26.85 -14.06 1.55
N ARG A 575 -27.04 -15.39 1.54
CA ARG A 575 -26.90 -16.21 2.75
C ARG A 575 -25.45 -16.34 3.20
N VAL A 576 -24.53 -16.65 2.28
CA VAL A 576 -23.09 -16.75 2.59
C VAL A 576 -22.58 -15.43 3.17
N ARG A 577 -22.98 -14.29 2.59
CA ARG A 577 -22.55 -12.96 3.05
C ARG A 577 -23.08 -12.58 4.42
N ARG A 578 -24.24 -13.12 4.83
CA ARG A 578 -24.82 -12.91 6.17
C ARG A 578 -24.20 -13.78 7.25
N THR A 579 -23.53 -14.86 6.87
CA THR A 579 -22.76 -15.67 7.82
C THR A 579 -21.48 -14.93 8.20
N PRO A 580 -21.14 -14.81 9.50
CA PRO A 580 -19.94 -14.10 9.94
C PRO A 580 -18.65 -14.58 9.24
N ARG A 581 -18.54 -15.89 9.04
CA ARG A 581 -17.39 -16.56 8.40
C ARG A 581 -17.40 -16.48 6.88
N GLY A 582 -18.57 -16.37 6.26
CA GLY A 582 -18.74 -16.29 4.80
C GLY A 582 -18.67 -14.87 4.25
N ARG A 583 -18.77 -13.84 5.10
CA ARG A 583 -18.84 -12.43 4.70
C ARG A 583 -17.74 -12.02 3.70
N ASN A 584 -16.49 -12.44 3.94
CA ASN A 584 -15.34 -12.02 3.13
C ASN A 584 -14.83 -13.11 2.17
N VAL A 585 -15.49 -14.26 2.08
CA VAL A 585 -15.04 -15.38 1.22
C VAL A 585 -15.29 -15.05 -0.25
N ALA A 586 -14.34 -15.34 -1.13
CA ALA A 586 -14.56 -15.15 -2.57
C ALA A 586 -15.65 -16.11 -3.07
N ILE A 587 -16.62 -15.61 -3.84
CA ILE A 587 -17.66 -16.44 -4.45
C ILE A 587 -17.53 -16.36 -5.96
N VAL A 588 -17.34 -17.51 -6.60
CA VAL A 588 -17.27 -17.66 -8.04
C VAL A 588 -18.46 -18.47 -8.48
N LEU A 589 -19.30 -17.86 -9.28
CA LEU A 589 -20.44 -18.51 -9.91
C LEU A 589 -20.05 -18.90 -11.33
N TYR A 590 -20.41 -20.12 -11.74
CA TYR A 590 -20.18 -20.57 -13.10
C TYR A 590 -21.42 -21.18 -13.75
N GLY A 591 -21.62 -20.89 -15.03
CA GLY A 591 -22.77 -21.37 -15.81
C GLY A 591 -23.06 -20.49 -17.03
N GLU A 592 -24.09 -20.86 -17.77
CA GLU A 592 -24.46 -20.21 -19.05
C GLU A 592 -25.42 -19.02 -18.87
N ASP A 593 -26.09 -18.92 -17.72
CA ASP A 593 -27.09 -17.88 -17.46
C ASP A 593 -26.44 -16.57 -16.98
N GLU A 594 -26.79 -15.45 -17.63
CA GLU A 594 -26.53 -14.11 -17.11
C GLU A 594 -27.34 -13.87 -15.83
N VAL A 595 -26.78 -14.28 -14.69
CA VAL A 595 -27.34 -13.94 -13.38
C VAL A 595 -26.99 -12.48 -13.10
N GLN A 596 -28.01 -11.61 -13.00
CA GLN A 596 -27.82 -10.25 -12.53
C GLN A 596 -27.44 -10.25 -11.04
N ILE A 597 -26.15 -10.36 -10.76
CA ILE A 597 -25.59 -10.20 -9.42
C ILE A 597 -25.30 -8.72 -9.25
N ALA A 598 -25.87 -8.09 -8.23
CA ALA A 598 -25.49 -6.73 -7.87
C ALA A 598 -24.05 -6.73 -7.30
N GLU A 599 -23.06 -6.66 -8.17
CA GLU A 599 -21.62 -6.71 -7.84
C GLU A 599 -21.22 -5.67 -6.77
N ASN A 600 -21.95 -4.55 -6.71
CA ASN A 600 -21.68 -3.43 -5.80
C ASN A 600 -22.42 -3.49 -4.46
N ARG A 601 -23.19 -4.55 -4.17
CA ARG A 601 -23.93 -4.66 -2.90
C ARG A 601 -23.03 -5.11 -1.73
N TRP A 602 -21.96 -5.85 -2.01
CA TRP A 602 -21.12 -6.50 -1.00
C TRP A 602 -19.66 -6.11 -1.15
N GLU A 603 -18.94 -6.01 -0.03
CA GLU A 603 -17.50 -5.66 0.00
C GLU A 603 -16.64 -6.73 -0.67
N ALA A 604 -16.91 -8.00 -0.40
CA ALA A 604 -16.16 -9.10 -0.98
C ALA A 604 -16.65 -9.50 -2.39
N PRO A 605 -15.72 -9.93 -3.25
CA PRO A 605 -15.98 -10.11 -4.68
C PRO A 605 -16.90 -11.30 -4.93
N THR A 606 -17.79 -11.11 -5.89
CA THR A 606 -18.63 -12.16 -6.46
C THR A 606 -18.44 -12.08 -7.96
N VAL A 607 -17.91 -13.13 -8.57
CA VAL A 607 -17.55 -13.14 -10.00
C VAL A 607 -18.37 -14.20 -10.71
N LEU A 608 -18.91 -13.87 -11.87
CA LEU A 608 -19.57 -14.82 -12.77
C LEU A 608 -18.62 -15.14 -13.92
N ILE A 609 -18.29 -16.41 -14.11
CA ILE A 609 -17.42 -16.87 -15.20
C ILE A 609 -18.09 -18.01 -15.99
N PRO A 610 -17.71 -18.26 -17.25
CA PRO A 610 -17.99 -19.55 -17.87
C PRO A 610 -17.35 -20.67 -17.06
N GLN A 611 -17.82 -21.92 -17.22
CA GLN A 611 -17.24 -23.06 -16.52
C GLN A 611 -15.71 -23.09 -16.75
N PRO A 612 -14.89 -22.98 -15.68
CA PRO A 612 -13.45 -22.85 -15.84
C PRO A 612 -12.87 -24.18 -16.33
N ALA A 613 -12.19 -24.12 -17.47
CA ALA A 613 -11.53 -25.28 -18.09
C ALA A 613 -10.03 -25.34 -17.79
N SER A 614 -9.44 -24.28 -17.24
CA SER A 614 -8.01 -24.16 -16.95
C SER A 614 -7.75 -23.23 -15.78
N THR A 615 -6.55 -23.30 -15.21
CA THR A 615 -6.07 -22.38 -14.17
C THR A 615 -6.08 -20.93 -14.65
N ALA A 616 -5.71 -20.69 -15.90
CA ALA A 616 -5.71 -19.35 -16.51
C ALA A 616 -7.11 -18.70 -16.53
N ALA A 617 -8.18 -19.49 -16.63
CA ALA A 617 -9.55 -18.98 -16.55
C ALA A 617 -9.90 -18.42 -15.15
N MET A 618 -9.11 -18.76 -14.13
CA MET A 618 -9.26 -18.29 -12.76
C MET A 618 -8.32 -17.12 -12.42
N ASP A 619 -7.39 -16.74 -13.30
CA ASP A 619 -6.42 -15.67 -13.03
C ASP A 619 -7.10 -14.32 -12.77
N GLU A 620 -8.13 -13.98 -13.56
CA GLU A 620 -8.91 -12.76 -13.37
C GLU A 620 -9.68 -12.78 -12.05
N VAL A 621 -10.22 -13.94 -11.67
CA VAL A 621 -10.88 -14.12 -10.37
C VAL A 621 -9.89 -13.85 -9.25
N PHE A 622 -8.70 -14.46 -9.29
CA PHE A 622 -7.70 -14.28 -8.24
C PHE A 622 -7.12 -12.87 -8.20
N ALA A 623 -7.00 -12.22 -9.36
CA ALA A 623 -6.63 -10.81 -9.41
C ALA A 623 -7.67 -9.94 -8.69
N VAL A 624 -8.97 -10.16 -8.92
CA VAL A 624 -10.04 -9.42 -8.26
C VAL A 624 -10.12 -9.76 -6.76
N THR A 625 -9.97 -11.02 -6.38
CA THR A 625 -10.04 -11.44 -4.97
C THR A 625 -8.82 -11.02 -4.16
N GLY A 626 -7.64 -11.13 -4.75
CA GLY A 626 -6.38 -10.71 -4.15
C GLY A 626 -6.32 -9.19 -3.92
N ARG A 627 -6.88 -8.39 -4.84
CA ARG A 627 -6.95 -6.93 -4.71
C ARG A 627 -7.77 -6.46 -3.50
N ARG A 628 -8.79 -7.19 -3.10
CA ARG A 628 -9.64 -6.81 -1.97
C ARG A 628 -9.14 -7.34 -0.63
N GLY A 629 -8.24 -8.32 -0.63
CA GLY A 629 -7.59 -8.85 0.57
C GLY A 629 -6.65 -7.82 1.21
N ARG A 630 -7.00 -7.31 2.40
CA ARG A 630 -6.18 -6.34 3.15
C ARG A 630 -4.99 -6.99 3.85
N LEU A 631 -5.24 -8.12 4.51
CA LEU A 631 -4.23 -8.85 5.27
C LEU A 631 -3.59 -9.96 4.44
N GLN A 632 -2.37 -10.32 4.80
CA GLN A 632 -1.70 -11.49 4.24
C GLN A 632 -2.43 -12.77 4.63
N GLU A 633 -2.58 -13.67 3.66
CA GLU A 633 -3.16 -14.99 3.88
C GLU A 633 -2.31 -15.84 4.82
N LEU A 634 -2.89 -16.93 5.31
CA LEU A 634 -2.12 -17.88 6.12
C LEU A 634 -1.15 -18.65 5.22
N SER A 635 0.11 -18.70 5.62
CA SER A 635 1.10 -19.59 5.02
C SER A 635 0.92 -21.03 5.50
N SER A 636 1.54 -21.99 4.79
CA SER A 636 1.56 -23.39 5.22
C SER A 636 2.31 -23.59 6.55
N LEU A 637 3.26 -22.71 6.89
CA LEU A 637 3.92 -22.72 8.20
C LEU A 637 2.95 -22.26 9.29
N GLU A 638 2.29 -21.12 9.11
CA GLU A 638 1.36 -20.57 10.10
C GLU A 638 0.17 -21.51 10.35
N ARG A 639 -0.36 -22.17 9.30
CA ARG A 639 -1.41 -23.20 9.49
C ARG A 639 -0.94 -24.34 10.40
N ARG A 640 0.32 -24.78 10.27
CA ARG A 640 0.90 -25.82 11.13
C ARG A 640 1.11 -25.31 12.56
N GLU A 641 1.58 -24.07 12.71
CA GLU A 641 1.75 -23.44 14.02
C GLU A 641 0.41 -23.30 14.75
N PHE A 642 -0.63 -22.79 14.08
CA PHE A 642 -1.99 -22.72 14.64
C PHE A 642 -2.53 -24.10 15.02
N ARG A 643 -2.29 -25.13 14.20
CA ARG A 643 -2.66 -26.51 14.52
C ARG A 643 -1.98 -27.00 15.80
N GLN A 644 -0.68 -26.75 15.93
CA GLN A 644 0.12 -27.15 17.08
C GLN A 644 -0.33 -26.42 18.36
N LEU A 645 -0.49 -25.09 18.28
CA LEU A 645 -0.95 -24.27 19.41
C LEU A 645 -2.34 -24.69 19.86
N ALA A 646 -3.27 -24.92 18.94
CA ALA A 646 -4.61 -25.38 19.29
C ALA A 646 -4.63 -26.77 19.92
N SER A 647 -3.78 -27.70 19.45
CA SER A 647 -3.66 -29.04 20.04
C SER A 647 -3.16 -28.95 21.49
N GLN A 648 -2.20 -28.06 21.76
CA GLN A 648 -1.73 -27.79 23.13
C GLN A 648 -2.85 -27.27 24.03
N TRP A 649 -3.63 -26.30 23.55
CA TRP A 649 -4.75 -25.73 24.31
C TRP A 649 -5.88 -26.72 24.57
N LEU A 650 -6.15 -27.63 23.62
CA LEU A 650 -7.17 -28.68 23.76
C LEU A 650 -6.66 -29.94 24.48
N ASN A 651 -5.37 -30.03 24.81
CA ASN A 651 -4.70 -31.23 25.34
C ASN A 651 -4.86 -32.47 24.43
N LEU A 652 -4.70 -32.30 23.12
CA LEU A 652 -4.76 -33.35 22.10
C LEU A 652 -3.38 -33.84 21.66
#